data_AF-A0A7C5E457-F1
#
_entry.id   AF-A0A7C5E457-F1
#
_cell.length_a   1.000
_cell.length_b   1.000
_cell.length_c   1.000
_cell.angle_alpha   90.00
_cell.angle_beta   90.00
_cell.angle_gamma   90.00
#
_symmetry.space_group_name_H-M   'P 1'
#
loop_
_entity.id
_entity.type
_entity.pdbx_description
1 polymer ?
#
loop_
_entity_poly.entity_id
_entity_poly.type
_entity_poly.pdbx_seq_one_letter_code
_entity_poly.pdbx_strand_id
1 'polypeptide(L)'
;MTNTPQVRLFSKYLVVVWLAVLTLWWVWPVYAGTGRNSEELRGTPGNSGELIIPSSPSKFLSVPLVPSLAITATKSYTLATDSDGDNQADPGDVLSYTIVITNNGVTTNTGVIFSDTLDPNTGQVGLVSISPIAFDDNYNAITNPLTLTVPDGLTDTFANDYPGLNPAVSGITSFGGGSLGGAVTTNPAGSTVPIPAGGSLTVNANGSFDFTPAVGFQGVFTFFYRLQNPVGPGDGLVSLMVDAPPSVISTSPISGATGITATTNITVTFSESVAYNASSFTLACPSGSPVAFSLASTSPSTSAVLNPTANLPPGVVCAVTVLAGQISDVDANDPPDNMLADYSFTFGVAPDAIDDTYAPQIIGNVGISTTNSTNFSLLTNDQGPGLTITAFGATSAQGGTVGVITSTGTFSYTPPAGFEGSDSFTYTIGNAAGSDTATVNLTVAGMIWFVNNNAGGGGDGRLNTPYNTLADFQADNDGAGNNPAANDHIFLHESATAYTGGVTLLNGQRLIGQDATVTLAAATGLTIPADSFPLPVTNSGNGTIVLLNSAATAIALGSGNTIRGLTVGDTTANDISGTNFGTLTVLDTTLTGAGRALDLNNGTLNATFNGVTSTSGANNVNLVSVSGTANLGSGALSGATGTAFNVNGGNATITYAGNVTQNNAQRVVEVQNSTGGAINFTTGTVTGGASSTGVNINNANGNVSFANLTLGTSGSRMTNQAVTITGGTGTYSLGNVSIFTNNAQGIVATNADGTLNSTSGAVDTGTATAINLDGPAGLTTLGMTLTSVTSSGGSATGIIIQDTNGSFTVNGDGTNTSRGGNGSGGVIANKNDGGSNGSGTVGAGVFLNNASGITLRRMQLNDHQNYGIRGTNITNFVLQYSTVNGANGDDITTREGSVIFDNVFGGSNSIFESVVSGAIEDNVRVENSSSTALTSFNISNNNIQNNSSVSGNIGFRCESRSSANMTVVVNNNNFSGNRTDTINCNGSGTSQLNITVSNNIITRGSPNDGNIGINITADSSGQVTYDIDNNRVGTPDGSTDQSLLNTGINVFAGNTSTMNGQVRNNRVINRGAGVSGIGIRLVQATNSTLNVNVDNNTVSNVGLDFGIQLDAGQNAGATGFCQIAVTDNTVSVLGGALDAIRVRVRNASTGCSRITGNTATHPGAVNCTLGGAETPCLLSVSQGNTAVHRLEGGAAGLAAGNPGIPSNRITTFGTITTVAAGFCSSIP
;
A
#
# COMPACT_ATOMS: atom_id res chain seq x y z
N MET A 1 -13.34 -18.31 -26.77
CA MET A 1 -12.24 -17.95 -27.70
C MET A 1 -12.48 -16.53 -28.21
N THR A 2 -11.42 -15.74 -28.36
CA THR A 2 -11.23 -14.65 -29.37
C THR A 2 -12.37 -13.67 -29.75
N ASN A 3 -12.03 -12.39 -29.56
CA ASN A 3 -12.27 -11.24 -30.48
C ASN A 3 -13.58 -10.42 -30.43
N THR A 4 -13.45 -9.27 -29.76
CA THR A 4 -13.71 -7.88 -30.25
C THR A 4 -14.05 -7.67 -31.75
N PRO A 5 -14.85 -6.63 -32.12
CA PRO A 5 -14.44 -5.22 -31.93
C PRO A 5 -15.48 -4.16 -31.49
N GLN A 6 -14.93 -3.05 -30.98
CA GLN A 6 -15.35 -1.63 -30.89
C GLN A 6 -16.63 -1.18 -31.67
N VAL A 7 -17.44 -0.18 -31.26
CA VAL A 7 -17.11 1.26 -31.02
C VAL A 7 -18.17 2.02 -30.16
N ARG A 8 -17.70 2.80 -29.16
CA ARG A 8 -18.19 4.07 -28.51
C ARG A 8 -19.69 4.43 -28.23
N LEU A 9 -19.96 4.72 -26.93
CA LEU A 9 -20.72 5.85 -26.27
C LEU A 9 -22.03 6.42 -26.88
N PHE A 10 -23.10 6.80 -26.12
CA PHE A 10 -23.13 7.74 -24.96
C PHE A 10 -24.42 7.65 -24.05
N SER A 11 -24.35 8.23 -22.84
CA SER A 11 -25.41 8.82 -21.95
C SER A 11 -26.72 8.10 -21.53
N LYS A 12 -26.71 7.58 -20.28
CA LYS A 12 -27.40 8.07 -19.05
C LYS A 12 -28.95 8.26 -18.89
N TYR A 13 -29.43 7.66 -17.78
CA TYR A 13 -30.50 8.04 -16.80
C TYR A 13 -32.02 7.89 -17.07
N LEU A 14 -32.70 7.18 -16.15
CA LEU A 14 -34.00 7.54 -15.52
C LEU A 14 -34.26 6.70 -14.22
N VAL A 15 -35.27 7.09 -13.42
CA VAL A 15 -35.94 6.39 -12.28
C VAL A 15 -35.18 6.36 -10.92
N VAL A 16 -35.69 6.71 -9.71
CA VAL A 16 -37.01 7.10 -9.11
C VAL A 16 -37.70 6.06 -8.17
N VAL A 17 -37.32 6.10 -6.87
CA VAL A 17 -38.19 6.33 -5.66
C VAL A 17 -38.87 5.21 -4.80
N TRP A 18 -38.88 5.44 -3.46
CA TRP A 18 -39.82 5.09 -2.35
C TRP A 18 -39.67 3.86 -1.37
N LEU A 19 -39.96 4.18 -0.09
CA LEU A 19 -40.46 3.43 1.10
C LEU A 19 -39.54 2.45 1.89
N ALA A 20 -39.72 2.16 3.20
CA ALA A 20 -40.13 2.91 4.43
C ALA A 20 -40.25 1.94 5.67
N VAL A 21 -40.72 2.45 6.83
CA VAL A 21 -41.35 1.74 8.00
C VAL A 21 -40.37 1.12 9.03
N LEU A 22 -40.61 1.07 10.36
CA LEU A 22 -41.34 1.92 11.36
C LEU A 22 -41.10 1.35 12.79
N THR A 23 -41.23 2.18 13.84
CA THR A 23 -41.89 1.98 15.17
C THR A 23 -41.02 2.27 16.42
N LEU A 24 -41.55 2.61 17.60
CA LEU A 24 -42.73 3.37 18.11
C LEU A 24 -42.77 3.15 19.66
N TRP A 25 -43.11 4.11 20.52
CA TRP A 25 -43.81 3.91 21.83
C TRP A 25 -44.35 5.25 22.37
N TRP A 26 -45.32 5.21 23.30
CA TRP A 26 -46.24 6.32 23.71
C TRP A 26 -46.02 6.73 25.21
N VAL A 27 -46.69 7.70 25.89
CA VAL A 27 -48.14 7.97 26.12
C VAL A 27 -48.41 9.44 26.58
N TRP A 28 -49.69 9.88 26.49
CA TRP A 28 -50.32 11.20 26.76
C TRP A 28 -51.00 11.28 28.16
N PRO A 29 -51.89 12.25 28.59
CA PRO A 29 -52.63 13.35 27.89
C PRO A 29 -52.78 14.71 28.65
N VAL A 30 -53.74 15.56 28.20
CA VAL A 30 -54.39 16.76 28.84
C VAL A 30 -53.71 18.13 28.62
N TYR A 31 -54.37 19.19 28.10
CA TYR A 31 -55.61 19.31 27.30
C TYR A 31 -55.69 20.68 26.56
N ALA A 32 -56.33 20.72 25.39
CA ALA A 32 -56.85 21.87 24.63
C ALA A 32 -56.05 23.21 24.54
N GLY A 33 -55.42 23.41 23.36
CA GLY A 33 -55.85 24.48 22.44
C GLY A 33 -55.25 25.88 22.59
N THR A 34 -54.15 26.14 21.87
CA THR A 34 -53.70 27.50 21.50
C THR A 34 -53.71 27.70 19.99
N GLY A 35 -53.87 28.95 19.55
CA GLY A 35 -53.88 29.30 18.14
C GLY A 35 -53.28 30.69 17.88
N ARG A 36 -52.19 30.69 17.09
CA ARG A 36 -51.48 31.83 16.48
C ARG A 36 -50.59 32.72 17.39
N ASN A 37 -49.48 33.16 16.75
CA ASN A 37 -48.62 34.34 16.92
C ASN A 37 -48.41 35.05 18.28
N SER A 38 -47.23 34.84 18.89
CA SER A 38 -46.15 35.86 19.05
C SER A 38 -44.90 35.25 19.76
N GLU A 39 -43.74 35.93 19.66
CA GLU A 39 -42.64 36.17 20.65
C GLU A 39 -42.39 35.20 21.84
N GLU A 40 -41.21 35.07 22.48
CA GLU A 40 -39.82 35.58 22.37
C GLU A 40 -38.99 34.74 23.40
N LEU A 41 -37.67 34.55 23.25
CA LEU A 41 -36.80 34.03 24.33
C LEU A 41 -35.47 34.80 24.48
N ARG A 42 -34.94 34.86 25.71
CA ARG A 42 -33.95 35.88 26.17
C ARG A 42 -32.73 35.28 26.89
N GLY A 43 -31.60 36.00 26.88
CA GLY A 43 -30.43 35.75 27.75
C GLY A 43 -29.33 36.83 27.64
N THR A 44 -29.01 37.52 28.74
CA THR A 44 -28.02 38.62 28.92
C THR A 44 -26.71 38.10 29.59
N PRO A 45 -25.60 38.87 29.87
CA PRO A 45 -25.47 40.33 30.04
C PRO A 45 -24.13 41.05 29.64
N GLY A 46 -24.08 42.41 29.76
CA GLY A 46 -22.80 43.17 29.79
C GLY A 46 -22.84 44.71 29.66
N ASN A 47 -22.73 45.44 30.79
CA ASN A 47 -22.14 46.78 31.03
C ASN A 47 -22.44 48.04 30.14
N SER A 48 -23.34 48.90 30.66
CA SER A 48 -23.18 50.36 30.98
C SER A 48 -22.56 51.39 30.01
N GLY A 49 -23.33 52.47 29.73
CA GLY A 49 -22.86 53.77 29.22
C GLY A 49 -23.90 54.93 29.37
N GLU A 50 -23.44 56.17 29.56
CA GLU A 50 -24.17 57.45 29.75
C GLU A 50 -24.64 58.11 28.41
N LEU A 51 -25.48 59.17 28.28
CA LEU A 51 -26.51 59.88 29.10
C LEU A 51 -27.16 61.01 28.21
N ILE A 52 -28.26 61.66 28.67
CA ILE A 52 -28.83 62.97 28.23
C ILE A 52 -30.00 62.97 27.19
N ILE A 53 -30.89 63.97 27.33
CA ILE A 53 -32.23 64.26 26.71
C ILE A 53 -32.34 65.81 26.49
N PRO A 54 -33.44 66.46 25.99
CA PRO A 54 -34.74 66.03 25.42
C PRO A 54 -34.90 66.59 23.95
N SER A 55 -35.98 67.12 23.35
CA SER A 55 -37.41 67.43 23.64
C SER A 55 -38.20 67.76 22.35
N SER A 56 -39.54 67.61 22.33
CA SER A 56 -40.43 68.07 21.24
C SER A 56 -41.71 68.78 21.75
N PRO A 57 -42.31 69.73 21.00
CA PRO A 57 -43.69 70.19 21.18
C PRO A 57 -44.59 70.03 19.91
N SER A 58 -45.90 70.22 20.06
CA SER A 58 -46.97 69.87 19.09
C SER A 58 -47.98 71.01 18.85
N LYS A 59 -49.00 70.86 17.95
CA LYS A 59 -50.38 71.40 18.12
C LYS A 59 -51.42 71.06 17.00
N PHE A 60 -52.63 70.68 17.47
CA PHE A 60 -54.04 70.78 16.98
C PHE A 60 -54.50 70.92 15.51
N LEU A 61 -55.69 70.33 15.24
CA LEU A 61 -56.83 70.95 14.52
C LEU A 61 -58.18 70.46 15.11
N SER A 62 -59.30 71.14 14.84
CA SER A 62 -60.65 70.85 15.37
C SER A 62 -61.78 71.12 14.34
N VAL A 63 -63.00 70.62 14.59
CA VAL A 63 -64.16 70.64 13.66
C VAL A 63 -65.34 71.50 14.21
N PRO A 64 -66.14 72.20 13.38
CA PRO A 64 -67.11 73.21 13.83
C PRO A 64 -68.53 72.70 14.18
N LEU A 65 -69.37 73.61 14.68
CA LEU A 65 -70.76 73.42 15.13
C LEU A 65 -71.77 74.09 14.17
N VAL A 66 -73.00 73.56 14.06
CA VAL A 66 -74.08 74.13 13.23
C VAL A 66 -74.94 75.14 14.03
N PRO A 67 -75.17 76.37 13.54
CA PRO A 67 -75.99 77.38 14.23
C PRO A 67 -77.51 77.22 13.99
N SER A 68 -78.32 77.70 14.93
CA SER A 68 -79.79 77.74 14.80
C SER A 68 -80.31 79.14 14.44
N LEU A 69 -81.46 79.18 13.76
CA LEU A 69 -82.20 80.41 13.47
C LEU A 69 -82.74 81.02 14.77
N ALA A 70 -82.38 82.27 15.07
CA ALA A 70 -82.79 82.97 16.28
C ALA A 70 -83.22 84.41 15.95
N ILE A 71 -84.48 84.60 15.58
CA ILE A 71 -85.10 85.93 15.49
C ILE A 71 -85.86 86.19 16.80
N THR A 72 -85.85 87.42 17.28
CA THR A 72 -86.69 87.84 18.41
C THR A 72 -87.33 89.18 18.07
N ALA A 73 -88.67 89.22 18.07
CA ALA A 73 -89.43 90.45 17.93
C ALA A 73 -90.04 90.81 19.29
N THR A 74 -89.78 92.01 19.79
CA THR A 74 -90.42 92.56 20.99
C THR A 74 -91.30 93.74 20.59
N LYS A 75 -92.57 93.70 20.96
CA LYS A 75 -93.52 94.81 20.88
C LYS A 75 -93.74 95.32 22.29
N SER A 76 -93.24 96.52 22.58
CA SER A 76 -93.63 97.29 23.77
C SER A 76 -94.63 98.37 23.38
N TYR A 77 -95.36 98.89 24.36
CA TYR A 77 -96.17 100.09 24.20
C TYR A 77 -95.87 101.06 25.34
N THR A 78 -96.07 102.35 25.06
CA THR A 78 -96.13 103.40 26.07
C THR A 78 -97.40 104.20 25.88
N LEU A 79 -97.97 104.65 27.00
CA LEU A 79 -99.06 105.61 27.02
C LEU A 79 -98.48 106.97 26.58
N ALA A 80 -98.72 107.33 25.32
CA ALA A 80 -98.15 108.53 24.69
C ALA A 80 -99.06 109.77 24.87
N THR A 81 -100.34 109.55 25.14
CA THR A 81 -101.24 110.53 25.74
C THR A 81 -102.23 109.77 26.64
N ASP A 82 -102.22 110.14 27.91
CA ASP A 82 -103.10 109.68 28.98
C ASP A 82 -104.19 110.76 29.16
N SER A 83 -105.46 110.39 29.01
CA SER A 83 -106.56 111.33 28.77
C SER A 83 -107.35 111.68 30.03
N ASP A 84 -107.41 110.76 31.01
CA ASP A 84 -108.04 111.00 32.32
C ASP A 84 -107.04 110.97 33.49
N GLY A 85 -105.82 110.46 33.28
CA GLY A 85 -104.68 110.58 34.18
C GLY A 85 -104.47 109.41 35.14
N ASP A 86 -105.07 108.24 34.87
CA ASP A 86 -105.00 107.08 35.76
C ASP A 86 -103.84 106.10 35.47
N ASN A 87 -103.11 106.31 34.37
CA ASN A 87 -102.00 105.48 33.86
C ASN A 87 -102.35 104.03 33.43
N GLN A 88 -103.63 103.71 33.19
CA GLN A 88 -104.04 102.51 32.48
C GLN A 88 -104.12 102.79 30.97
N ALA A 89 -105.06 102.20 30.23
CA ALA A 89 -105.15 102.35 28.78
C ALA A 89 -106.62 102.28 28.38
N ASP A 90 -107.28 103.43 28.42
CA ASP A 90 -108.73 103.53 28.46
C ASP A 90 -109.32 104.23 27.22
N PRO A 91 -110.66 104.19 27.01
CA PRO A 91 -111.32 104.64 25.77
C PRO A 91 -111.21 106.16 25.47
N GLY A 92 -110.04 106.58 25.01
CA GLY A 92 -109.70 107.95 24.61
C GLY A 92 -108.19 108.14 24.33
N ASP A 93 -107.35 107.25 24.87
CA ASP A 93 -105.90 107.39 24.91
C ASP A 93 -105.17 107.15 23.59
N VAL A 94 -103.91 107.62 23.55
CA VAL A 94 -102.97 107.37 22.46
C VAL A 94 -101.83 106.50 22.95
N LEU A 95 -101.72 105.29 22.39
CA LEU A 95 -100.60 104.38 22.64
C LEU A 95 -99.56 104.52 21.52
N SER A 96 -98.28 104.64 21.90
CA SER A 96 -97.15 104.50 20.98
C SER A 96 -96.58 103.08 21.11
N TYR A 97 -96.51 102.35 20.00
CA TYR A 97 -95.95 101.01 19.96
C TYR A 97 -94.53 101.04 19.38
N THR A 98 -93.57 100.48 20.12
CA THR A 98 -92.21 100.26 19.62
C THR A 98 -92.03 98.77 19.34
N ILE A 99 -91.73 98.44 18.09
CA ILE A 99 -91.44 97.08 17.64
C ILE A 99 -89.94 97.01 17.34
N VAL A 100 -89.21 96.16 18.07
CA VAL A 100 -87.81 95.86 17.79
C VAL A 100 -87.71 94.43 17.27
N ILE A 101 -87.19 94.25 16.06
CA ILE A 101 -86.95 92.94 15.45
C ILE A 101 -85.44 92.73 15.41
N THR A 102 -84.93 91.81 16.23
CA THR A 102 -83.50 91.50 16.32
C THR A 102 -83.22 90.14 15.71
N ASN A 103 -82.26 90.08 14.79
CA ASN A 103 -81.60 88.83 14.42
C ASN A 103 -80.52 88.51 15.46
N ASN A 104 -80.80 87.54 16.34
CA ASN A 104 -79.87 87.02 17.34
C ASN A 104 -79.07 85.81 16.84
N GLY A 105 -79.25 85.40 15.57
CA GLY A 105 -78.51 84.32 14.94
C GLY A 105 -77.31 84.81 14.12
N VAL A 106 -76.32 83.94 13.92
CA VAL A 106 -75.10 84.21 13.11
C VAL A 106 -75.31 84.02 11.60
N THR A 107 -76.55 84.11 11.12
CA THR A 107 -76.92 83.93 9.70
C THR A 107 -77.93 85.00 9.29
N THR A 108 -77.78 85.54 8.08
CA THR A 108 -78.64 86.61 7.56
C THR A 108 -80.04 86.07 7.27
N ASN A 109 -81.04 86.58 7.99
CA ASN A 109 -82.43 86.16 7.86
C ASN A 109 -83.16 87.01 6.80
N THR A 110 -83.31 86.46 5.60
CA THR A 110 -84.03 87.12 4.49
C THR A 110 -85.52 86.78 4.51
N GLY A 111 -86.37 87.67 3.95
CA GLY A 111 -87.81 87.43 3.82
C GLY A 111 -88.62 87.47 5.13
N VAL A 112 -88.10 88.09 6.19
CA VAL A 112 -88.78 88.20 7.49
C VAL A 112 -90.02 89.10 7.37
N ILE A 113 -91.20 88.52 7.57
CA ILE A 113 -92.47 89.24 7.62
C ILE A 113 -92.94 89.31 9.08
N PHE A 114 -93.01 90.53 9.63
CA PHE A 114 -93.66 90.79 10.91
C PHE A 114 -95.08 91.33 10.67
N SER A 115 -96.08 90.49 10.92
CA SER A 115 -97.49 90.87 10.87
C SER A 115 -98.04 91.06 12.28
N ASP A 116 -98.50 92.26 12.59
CA ASP A 116 -99.05 92.64 13.88
C ASP A 116 -100.42 93.29 13.68
N THR A 117 -101.45 92.70 14.28
CA THR A 117 -102.82 93.19 14.19
C THR A 117 -103.01 94.27 15.25
N LEU A 118 -103.47 95.45 14.84
CA LEU A 118 -103.85 96.50 15.78
C LEU A 118 -104.90 95.97 16.76
N ASP A 119 -104.82 96.34 18.04
CA ASP A 119 -105.79 95.87 19.03
C ASP A 119 -107.19 96.37 18.62
N PRO A 120 -108.24 95.52 18.59
CA PRO A 120 -109.59 95.92 18.15
C PRO A 120 -110.23 97.09 18.91
N ASN A 121 -109.72 97.42 20.10
CA ASN A 121 -110.17 98.56 20.91
C ASN A 121 -109.41 99.86 20.57
N THR A 122 -108.36 99.80 19.74
CA THR A 122 -107.49 100.93 19.38
C THR A 122 -107.68 101.36 17.92
N GLY A 123 -107.44 102.65 17.64
CA GLY A 123 -107.40 103.21 16.29
C GLY A 123 -106.03 103.84 16.00
N GLN A 124 -105.48 103.62 14.80
CA GLN A 124 -104.19 104.22 14.43
C GLN A 124 -104.33 105.73 14.20
N VAL A 125 -103.58 106.51 14.98
CA VAL A 125 -103.56 107.99 14.91
C VAL A 125 -102.16 108.59 14.63
N GLY A 126 -101.17 107.75 14.33
CA GLY A 126 -99.77 108.16 14.13
C GLY A 126 -99.08 107.51 12.92
N LEU A 127 -97.94 108.09 12.52
CA LEU A 127 -97.06 107.59 11.46
C LEU A 127 -96.11 106.49 11.97
N VAL A 128 -95.64 105.65 11.05
CA VAL A 128 -94.58 104.66 11.30
C VAL A 128 -93.24 105.20 10.77
N SER A 129 -92.17 104.99 11.53
CA SER A 129 -90.77 105.27 11.16
C SER A 129 -89.92 104.01 11.36
N ILE A 130 -88.87 103.84 10.56
CA ILE A 130 -88.03 102.63 10.53
C ILE A 130 -86.56 103.06 10.38
N SER A 131 -85.64 102.38 11.08
CA SER A 131 -84.19 102.57 10.91
C SER A 131 -83.69 102.02 9.57
N PRO A 132 -82.54 102.50 9.06
CA PRO A 132 -81.85 101.84 7.95
C PRO A 132 -81.37 100.43 8.33
N ILE A 133 -81.12 99.61 7.32
CA ILE A 133 -80.45 98.30 7.40
C ILE A 133 -79.40 98.28 6.30
N ALA A 134 -78.15 97.97 6.67
CA ALA A 134 -77.04 97.79 5.75
C ALA A 134 -76.76 96.30 5.51
N PHE A 135 -76.15 95.94 4.38
CA PHE A 135 -75.77 94.56 4.03
C PHE A 135 -74.24 94.40 3.82
N ASP A 136 -73.78 93.14 3.76
CA ASP A 136 -72.36 92.81 3.58
C ASP A 136 -72.01 92.59 2.09
N ASP A 137 -70.84 93.09 1.67
CA ASP A 137 -70.36 93.10 0.28
C ASP A 137 -69.01 92.38 0.09
N ASN A 138 -68.81 91.80 -1.10
CA ASN A 138 -67.61 91.04 -1.45
C ASN A 138 -67.10 91.41 -2.85
N TYR A 139 -65.80 91.66 -2.97
CA TYR A 139 -65.11 91.95 -4.23
C TYR A 139 -63.77 91.18 -4.29
N ASN A 140 -63.21 90.98 -5.49
CA ASN A 140 -61.88 90.36 -5.65
C ASN A 140 -60.88 91.40 -6.20
N ALA A 141 -59.61 91.32 -5.78
CA ALA A 141 -58.57 92.26 -6.18
C ALA A 141 -57.53 91.55 -7.07
N ILE A 142 -57.48 91.92 -8.35
CA ILE A 142 -56.51 91.36 -9.31
C ILE A 142 -55.15 92.06 -9.18
N THR A 143 -54.10 91.48 -9.78
CA THR A 143 -52.70 91.70 -9.35
C THR A 143 -52.06 93.04 -9.79
N ASN A 144 -50.84 93.25 -9.29
CA ASN A 144 -50.15 94.54 -9.15
C ASN A 144 -49.83 95.28 -10.49
N PRO A 145 -49.97 96.63 -10.57
CA PRO A 145 -50.46 97.56 -9.54
C PRO A 145 -51.93 97.95 -9.79
N LEU A 146 -52.84 97.51 -8.91
CA LEU A 146 -54.27 97.77 -9.06
C LEU A 146 -54.84 98.51 -7.84
N THR A 147 -55.39 99.69 -8.09
CA THR A 147 -56.41 100.28 -7.23
C THR A 147 -57.75 99.71 -7.63
N LEU A 148 -58.44 99.06 -6.69
CA LEU A 148 -59.83 98.64 -6.86
C LEU A 148 -60.74 99.85 -6.63
N THR A 149 -61.21 100.46 -7.73
CA THR A 149 -62.22 101.51 -7.72
C THR A 149 -63.60 100.90 -7.96
N VAL A 150 -64.51 101.04 -6.99
CA VAL A 150 -65.93 100.69 -7.10
C VAL A 150 -66.73 101.98 -7.30
N PRO A 151 -67.30 102.23 -8.49
CA PRO A 151 -68.01 103.48 -8.81
C PRO A 151 -69.48 103.49 -8.36
N ASP A 152 -70.03 104.69 -8.20
CA ASP A 152 -71.45 105.03 -7.94
C ASP A 152 -72.40 104.31 -8.92
N GLY A 153 -73.36 103.55 -8.41
CA GLY A 153 -74.36 102.82 -9.20
C GLY A 153 -74.76 101.46 -8.61
N LEU A 154 -75.29 100.57 -9.46
CA LEU A 154 -75.90 99.29 -9.06
C LEU A 154 -74.93 98.24 -8.46
N THR A 155 -73.70 98.63 -8.10
CA THR A 155 -72.63 97.75 -7.60
C THR A 155 -71.80 98.39 -6.47
N ASP A 156 -72.20 99.57 -5.97
CA ASP A 156 -71.59 100.21 -4.81
C ASP A 156 -72.14 99.64 -3.48
N THR A 157 -71.48 99.97 -2.36
CA THR A 157 -71.82 99.45 -1.01
C THR A 157 -73.03 100.17 -0.37
N PHE A 158 -73.96 100.65 -1.20
CA PHE A 158 -75.25 101.22 -0.80
C PHE A 158 -76.40 100.75 -1.73
N ALA A 159 -76.08 100.07 -2.83
CA ALA A 159 -77.02 99.64 -3.85
C ALA A 159 -77.99 98.51 -3.41
N ASN A 160 -77.63 97.76 -2.37
CA ASN A 160 -78.40 96.67 -1.76
C ASN A 160 -79.13 97.07 -0.47
N ASP A 161 -78.86 98.27 0.07
CA ASP A 161 -79.29 98.71 1.39
C ASP A 161 -80.76 99.14 1.49
N TYR A 162 -81.32 99.02 2.70
CA TYR A 162 -82.60 99.64 3.04
C TYR A 162 -82.37 100.96 3.77
N PRO A 163 -82.73 102.12 3.19
CA PRO A 163 -82.40 103.42 3.78
C PRO A 163 -83.29 103.85 4.96
N GLY A 164 -84.20 102.99 5.44
CA GLY A 164 -85.15 103.35 6.50
C GLY A 164 -86.34 104.16 6.00
N LEU A 165 -87.19 104.62 6.92
CA LEU A 165 -88.43 105.33 6.61
C LEU A 165 -88.74 106.43 7.63
N ASN A 166 -89.19 107.59 7.15
CA ASN A 166 -89.61 108.76 7.94
C ASN A 166 -88.59 109.20 9.04
N PRO A 167 -87.44 109.79 8.66
CA PRO A 167 -86.91 109.97 7.29
C PRO A 167 -85.99 108.81 6.87
N ALA A 168 -85.83 108.63 5.56
CA ALA A 168 -84.81 107.74 4.99
C ALA A 168 -83.43 108.40 4.96
N VAL A 169 -82.35 107.62 5.02
CA VAL A 169 -80.97 108.11 4.78
C VAL A 169 -80.70 108.33 3.30
N SER A 170 -79.71 109.17 3.00
CA SER A 170 -79.28 109.51 1.65
C SER A 170 -77.79 109.23 1.41
N GLY A 171 -77.22 108.24 2.10
CA GLY A 171 -75.83 107.84 1.95
C GLY A 171 -75.15 107.33 3.23
N ILE A 172 -73.92 106.85 3.07
CA ILE A 172 -73.02 106.39 4.14
C ILE A 172 -72.53 107.58 4.96
N THR A 173 -72.52 107.43 6.29
CA THR A 173 -72.08 108.48 7.23
C THR A 173 -70.62 108.32 7.64
N SER A 174 -70.16 107.09 7.81
CA SER A 174 -68.84 106.77 8.37
C SER A 174 -68.41 105.34 8.07
N PHE A 175 -67.10 105.06 8.19
CA PHE A 175 -66.51 103.73 7.97
C PHE A 175 -65.30 103.47 8.88
N GLY A 176 -65.00 102.19 9.13
CA GLY A 176 -63.90 101.72 9.98
C GLY A 176 -64.07 100.28 10.47
N GLY A 177 -63.19 99.82 11.35
CA GLY A 177 -63.17 98.43 11.81
C GLY A 177 -62.64 97.45 10.75
N GLY A 178 -62.86 96.15 10.94
CA GLY A 178 -62.27 95.11 10.10
C GLY A 178 -60.74 95.16 10.08
N SER A 179 -60.13 94.78 8.95
CA SER A 179 -58.68 94.93 8.70
C SER A 179 -58.20 96.39 8.65
N LEU A 180 -59.09 97.39 8.46
CA LEU A 180 -58.73 98.81 8.58
C LEU A 180 -58.49 99.23 10.04
N GLY A 181 -59.19 98.61 10.99
CA GLY A 181 -59.13 98.91 12.41
C GLY A 181 -59.98 100.11 12.85
N GLY A 182 -60.03 100.35 14.17
CA GLY A 182 -60.95 101.31 14.79
C GLY A 182 -62.37 100.77 14.94
N ALA A 183 -63.35 101.66 15.03
CA ALA A 183 -64.78 101.35 14.99
C ALA A 183 -65.37 101.88 13.68
N VAL A 184 -66.57 101.42 13.29
CA VAL A 184 -67.25 101.90 12.07
C VAL A 184 -67.47 103.43 12.06
N THR A 185 -67.53 104.07 13.23
CA THR A 185 -67.66 105.52 13.38
C THR A 185 -66.33 106.30 13.34
N THR A 186 -65.18 105.64 13.15
CA THR A 186 -63.86 106.28 13.26
C THR A 186 -63.57 107.30 12.16
N ASN A 187 -63.96 107.02 10.90
CA ASN A 187 -63.69 107.90 9.76
C ASN A 187 -65.01 108.38 9.14
N PRO A 188 -65.22 109.69 8.92
CA PRO A 188 -66.40 110.17 8.21
C PRO A 188 -66.30 109.84 6.71
N ALA A 189 -67.43 109.57 6.06
CA ALA A 189 -67.45 109.27 4.62
C ALA A 189 -66.90 110.43 3.78
N GLY A 190 -66.20 110.10 2.69
CA GLY A 190 -65.38 111.03 1.88
C GLY A 190 -63.94 111.21 2.39
N SER A 191 -63.51 110.43 3.38
CA SER A 191 -62.12 110.45 3.88
C SER A 191 -61.26 109.40 3.19
N THR A 192 -59.99 109.73 2.89
CA THR A 192 -58.95 108.75 2.55
C THR A 192 -58.16 108.38 3.80
N VAL A 193 -58.02 107.08 4.07
CA VAL A 193 -57.39 106.51 5.27
C VAL A 193 -56.26 105.56 4.86
N PRO A 194 -55.05 105.66 5.43
CA PRO A 194 -53.99 104.69 5.16
C PRO A 194 -54.34 103.35 5.82
N ILE A 195 -54.21 102.24 5.08
CA ILE A 195 -54.50 100.91 5.63
C ILE A 195 -53.32 100.38 6.47
N PRO A 196 -53.56 99.55 7.51
CA PRO A 196 -52.50 98.86 8.22
C PRO A 196 -51.58 98.07 7.27
N ALA A 197 -50.28 98.06 7.55
CA ALA A 197 -49.20 97.57 6.68
C ALA A 197 -48.94 98.36 5.36
N GLY A 198 -49.73 99.39 5.04
CA GLY A 198 -49.48 100.33 3.94
C GLY A 198 -50.41 100.16 2.74
N GLY A 199 -50.61 101.24 1.99
CA GLY A 199 -51.72 101.37 1.03
C GLY A 199 -52.77 102.35 1.53
N SER A 200 -53.93 102.40 0.89
CA SER A 200 -55.00 103.37 1.21
C SER A 200 -56.39 102.88 0.86
N LEU A 201 -57.37 103.30 1.66
CA LEU A 201 -58.81 103.13 1.41
C LEU A 201 -59.51 104.49 1.48
N THR A 202 -60.34 104.80 0.48
CA THR A 202 -61.27 105.94 0.49
C THR A 202 -62.68 105.40 0.35
N VAL A 203 -63.61 105.73 1.26
CA VAL A 203 -65.03 105.34 1.15
C VAL A 203 -65.89 106.60 1.14
N ASN A 204 -66.71 106.76 0.10
CA ASN A 204 -67.50 107.96 -0.15
C ASN A 204 -68.95 107.82 0.38
N ALA A 205 -69.63 108.95 0.57
CA ALA A 205 -70.99 108.96 1.10
C ALA A 205 -72.04 108.31 0.17
N ASN A 206 -71.70 108.07 -1.10
CA ASN A 206 -72.54 107.42 -2.11
C ASN A 206 -72.23 105.92 -2.31
N GLY A 207 -71.56 105.25 -1.37
CA GLY A 207 -71.21 103.82 -1.49
C GLY A 207 -69.96 103.53 -2.34
N SER A 208 -69.49 104.47 -3.16
CA SER A 208 -68.28 104.26 -3.96
C SER A 208 -67.00 104.23 -3.09
N PHE A 209 -66.03 103.38 -3.44
CA PHE A 209 -64.76 103.31 -2.72
C PHE A 209 -63.55 103.00 -3.60
N ASP A 210 -62.37 103.44 -3.16
CA ASP A 210 -61.06 103.18 -3.74
C ASP A 210 -60.18 102.42 -2.74
N PHE A 211 -59.77 101.20 -3.05
CA PHE A 211 -58.84 100.40 -2.23
C PHE A 211 -57.52 100.14 -2.98
N THR A 212 -56.38 100.36 -2.31
CA THR A 212 -55.05 100.04 -2.83
C THR A 212 -54.25 99.27 -1.75
N PRO A 213 -53.89 98.00 -1.98
CA PRO A 213 -53.21 97.14 -0.99
C PRO A 213 -51.70 97.44 -0.83
N ALA A 214 -51.10 96.84 0.20
CA ALA A 214 -49.64 96.81 0.34
C ALA A 214 -48.96 95.93 -0.73
N VAL A 215 -47.74 96.30 -1.13
CA VAL A 215 -46.94 95.51 -2.08
C VAL A 215 -46.63 94.14 -1.49
N GLY A 216 -47.06 93.07 -2.18
CA GLY A 216 -46.86 91.68 -1.75
C GLY A 216 -47.89 91.16 -0.74
N PHE A 217 -48.98 91.89 -0.49
CA PHE A 217 -50.09 91.40 0.33
C PHE A 217 -50.79 90.21 -0.34
N GLN A 218 -51.09 89.17 0.45
CA GLN A 218 -51.87 87.99 0.07
C GLN A 218 -52.87 87.67 1.18
N GLY A 219 -53.99 87.00 0.83
CA GLY A 219 -55.09 86.75 1.77
C GLY A 219 -56.13 87.88 1.81
N VAL A 220 -56.87 87.99 2.93
CA VAL A 220 -58.14 88.75 2.98
C VAL A 220 -58.05 90.09 3.71
N PHE A 221 -58.66 91.14 3.14
CA PHE A 221 -58.80 92.47 3.76
C PHE A 221 -60.27 92.87 3.91
N THR A 222 -60.65 93.49 5.03
CA THR A 222 -62.04 93.91 5.32
C THR A 222 -62.19 95.30 5.97
N PHE A 223 -63.37 95.91 5.90
CA PHE A 223 -63.77 97.11 6.66
C PHE A 223 -65.30 97.21 6.80
N PHE A 224 -65.82 97.92 7.81
CA PHE A 224 -67.27 98.20 7.94
C PHE A 224 -67.63 99.63 7.51
N TYR A 225 -68.89 99.84 7.13
CA TYR A 225 -69.50 101.15 6.86
C TYR A 225 -70.84 101.32 7.62
N ARG A 226 -71.33 102.55 7.79
CA ARG A 226 -72.53 102.90 8.57
C ARG A 226 -73.53 103.80 7.83
N LEU A 227 -74.81 103.43 7.92
CA LEU A 227 -75.99 104.27 7.70
C LEU A 227 -76.57 104.73 9.04
N GLN A 228 -77.15 105.94 9.13
CA GLN A 228 -77.84 106.37 10.35
C GLN A 228 -78.96 107.40 10.12
N ASN A 229 -80.16 107.13 10.63
CA ASN A 229 -81.26 108.10 10.72
C ASN A 229 -81.66 108.36 12.20
N PRO A 230 -82.65 109.22 12.51
CA PRO A 230 -83.09 109.48 13.89
C PRO A 230 -83.70 108.28 14.63
N VAL A 231 -84.01 107.18 13.94
CA VAL A 231 -84.57 105.95 14.54
C VAL A 231 -83.43 105.01 14.98
N GLY A 232 -82.35 104.92 14.21
CA GLY A 232 -81.18 104.11 14.55
C GLY A 232 -80.10 104.04 13.45
N PRO A 233 -78.97 103.37 13.73
CA PRO A 233 -77.95 103.03 12.73
C PRO A 233 -78.20 101.66 12.08
N GLY A 234 -77.56 101.43 10.94
CA GLY A 234 -77.32 100.11 10.33
C GLY A 234 -75.87 100.04 9.83
N ASP A 235 -75.18 98.93 10.09
CA ASP A 235 -73.75 98.75 9.78
C ASP A 235 -73.54 97.51 8.90
N GLY A 236 -72.70 97.60 7.86
CA GLY A 236 -72.38 96.50 6.92
C GLY A 236 -70.87 96.32 6.71
N LEU A 237 -70.42 95.15 6.22
CA LEU A 237 -69.02 94.71 6.09
C LEU A 237 -68.61 94.48 4.62
N VAL A 238 -67.39 94.89 4.25
CA VAL A 238 -66.79 94.69 2.90
C VAL A 238 -65.56 93.75 2.98
N SER A 239 -65.32 92.87 1.99
CA SER A 239 -64.21 91.87 1.97
C SER A 239 -63.52 91.62 0.59
N LEU A 240 -62.19 91.35 0.57
CA LEU A 240 -61.25 91.30 -0.61
C LEU A 240 -60.20 90.13 -0.56
N MET A 241 -59.59 89.60 -1.67
CA MET A 241 -58.70 88.36 -1.69
C MET A 241 -57.60 88.26 -2.83
N VAL A 242 -56.49 87.43 -2.69
CA VAL A 242 -55.29 87.21 -3.60
C VAL A 242 -54.52 85.83 -3.41
N ASP A 243 -53.68 85.30 -4.37
CA ASP A 243 -53.11 83.89 -4.49
C ASP A 243 -51.60 83.65 -4.97
N ALA A 244 -51.06 82.38 -5.12
CA ALA A 244 -49.63 81.97 -5.38
C ALA A 244 -49.29 80.58 -6.10
N PRO A 245 -48.02 80.25 -6.53
CA PRO A 245 -47.67 79.12 -7.48
C PRO A 245 -46.79 77.89 -7.03
N PRO A 246 -46.61 76.83 -7.88
CA PRO A 246 -45.99 75.53 -7.51
C PRO A 246 -44.47 75.35 -7.38
N SER A 247 -44.08 74.28 -6.65
CA SER A 247 -42.69 73.90 -6.32
C SER A 247 -42.48 72.39 -6.02
N VAL A 248 -41.23 71.91 -5.95
CA VAL A 248 -40.85 70.56 -5.45
C VAL A 248 -40.51 70.64 -3.96
N ILE A 249 -41.15 69.79 -3.14
CA ILE A 249 -41.01 69.79 -1.68
C ILE A 249 -40.21 68.60 -1.12
N SER A 250 -40.13 67.47 -1.84
CA SER A 250 -39.30 66.31 -1.42
C SER A 250 -39.01 65.35 -2.57
N THR A 251 -37.97 64.53 -2.39
CA THR A 251 -37.61 63.44 -3.31
C THR A 251 -37.29 62.16 -2.53
N SER A 252 -37.48 61.01 -3.17
CA SER A 252 -37.02 59.70 -2.68
C SER A 252 -36.42 58.92 -3.86
N PRO A 253 -35.10 58.65 -3.91
CA PRO A 253 -34.08 59.01 -2.91
C PRO A 253 -33.97 60.51 -2.63
N ILE A 254 -33.58 60.87 -1.40
CA ILE A 254 -33.25 62.25 -1.04
C ILE A 254 -31.97 62.69 -1.77
N SER A 255 -31.85 63.99 -2.06
CA SER A 255 -30.65 64.54 -2.71
C SER A 255 -29.38 64.22 -1.92
N GLY A 256 -28.38 63.65 -2.60
CA GLY A 256 -27.11 63.22 -2.01
C GLY A 256 -27.13 61.84 -1.32
N ALA A 257 -28.24 61.09 -1.35
CA ALA A 257 -28.28 59.74 -0.83
C ALA A 257 -27.32 58.79 -1.58
N THR A 258 -26.76 57.80 -0.90
CA THR A 258 -25.85 56.78 -1.45
C THR A 258 -26.30 55.38 -1.05
N GLY A 259 -25.77 54.34 -1.70
CA GLY A 259 -26.15 52.95 -1.44
C GLY A 259 -27.57 52.59 -1.91
N ILE A 260 -28.11 53.33 -2.88
CA ILE A 260 -29.44 53.06 -3.45
C ILE A 260 -29.40 51.79 -4.29
N THR A 261 -30.38 50.90 -4.13
CA THR A 261 -30.45 49.66 -4.92
C THR A 261 -30.79 49.95 -6.39
N ALA A 262 -30.23 49.18 -7.31
CA ALA A 262 -30.38 49.35 -8.76
C ALA A 262 -31.84 49.24 -9.28
N THR A 263 -32.78 48.78 -8.46
CA THR A 263 -34.22 48.64 -8.77
C THR A 263 -35.10 49.71 -8.10
N THR A 264 -34.51 50.72 -7.45
CA THR A 264 -35.26 51.78 -6.75
C THR A 264 -36.00 52.70 -7.72
N ASN A 265 -37.33 52.81 -7.56
CA ASN A 265 -38.13 53.86 -8.20
C ASN A 265 -37.77 55.24 -7.63
N ILE A 266 -37.65 56.26 -8.48
CA ILE A 266 -37.41 57.64 -8.06
C ILE A 266 -38.77 58.35 -7.93
N THR A 267 -39.04 58.94 -6.77
CA THR A 267 -40.24 59.73 -6.47
C THR A 267 -39.89 61.20 -6.30
N VAL A 268 -40.67 62.07 -6.91
CA VAL A 268 -40.66 63.54 -6.73
C VAL A 268 -42.03 63.94 -6.16
N THR A 269 -42.05 64.85 -5.19
CA THR A 269 -43.28 65.36 -4.56
C THR A 269 -43.34 66.88 -4.68
N PHE A 270 -44.50 67.41 -5.05
CA PHE A 270 -44.77 68.82 -5.29
C PHE A 270 -45.61 69.45 -4.17
N SER A 271 -45.67 70.78 -4.11
CA SER A 271 -46.48 71.53 -3.13
C SER A 271 -47.99 71.31 -3.33
N GLU A 272 -48.45 71.28 -4.58
CA GLU A 272 -49.84 70.94 -4.97
C GLU A 272 -49.88 69.95 -6.15
N SER A 273 -51.08 69.72 -6.68
CA SER A 273 -51.33 68.77 -7.75
C SER A 273 -50.97 69.36 -9.10
N VAL A 274 -49.85 68.92 -9.68
CA VAL A 274 -49.33 69.44 -10.95
C VAL A 274 -49.56 68.47 -12.11
N ALA A 275 -49.64 69.00 -13.33
CA ALA A 275 -49.63 68.24 -14.56
C ALA A 275 -48.21 68.08 -15.10
N TYR A 276 -47.88 66.85 -15.53
CA TYR A 276 -46.56 66.48 -16.02
C TYR A 276 -46.64 65.32 -17.03
N ASN A 277 -45.55 65.09 -17.77
CA ASN A 277 -45.41 63.92 -18.63
C ASN A 277 -43.95 63.39 -18.57
N ALA A 278 -43.63 62.36 -19.35
CA ALA A 278 -42.30 61.74 -19.33
C ALA A 278 -41.18 62.71 -19.76
N SER A 279 -41.45 63.71 -20.59
CA SER A 279 -40.45 64.74 -20.95
C SER A 279 -40.16 65.75 -19.84
N SER A 280 -41.05 65.88 -18.85
CA SER A 280 -40.90 66.82 -17.73
C SER A 280 -39.75 66.44 -16.77
N PHE A 281 -39.13 65.28 -16.97
CA PHE A 281 -38.03 64.78 -16.15
C PHE A 281 -36.90 64.21 -17.00
N THR A 282 -35.66 64.35 -16.54
CA THR A 282 -34.51 63.61 -17.06
C THR A 282 -33.88 62.76 -15.96
N LEU A 283 -33.47 61.53 -16.28
CA LEU A 283 -32.68 60.65 -15.42
C LEU A 283 -31.40 60.27 -16.16
N ALA A 284 -30.25 60.39 -15.51
CA ALA A 284 -28.95 60.08 -16.11
C ALA A 284 -27.99 59.39 -15.11
N CYS A 285 -27.41 58.26 -15.49
CA CYS A 285 -26.55 57.42 -14.66
C CYS A 285 -25.38 56.84 -15.49
N PRO A 286 -24.11 57.21 -15.25
CA PRO A 286 -23.68 58.35 -14.43
C PRO A 286 -24.25 59.68 -14.96
N SER A 287 -24.18 60.74 -14.16
CA SER A 287 -24.60 62.09 -14.56
C SER A 287 -24.11 62.46 -15.98
N GLY A 288 -25.05 62.80 -16.86
CA GLY A 288 -24.81 63.07 -18.29
C GLY A 288 -25.11 61.91 -19.26
N SER A 289 -25.25 60.66 -18.79
CA SER A 289 -25.62 59.49 -19.59
C SER A 289 -27.08 59.09 -19.37
N PRO A 290 -28.03 59.36 -20.29
CA PRO A 290 -29.46 59.16 -20.04
C PRO A 290 -29.86 57.71 -19.79
N VAL A 291 -30.77 57.49 -18.84
CA VAL A 291 -31.42 56.19 -18.56
C VAL A 291 -32.91 56.30 -18.86
N ALA A 292 -33.45 55.32 -19.58
CA ALA A 292 -34.88 55.26 -19.89
C ALA A 292 -35.70 54.87 -18.65
N PHE A 293 -36.84 55.53 -18.48
CA PHE A 293 -37.80 55.28 -17.41
C PHE A 293 -39.24 55.36 -17.95
N SER A 294 -40.16 54.83 -17.16
CA SER A 294 -41.61 54.96 -17.34
C SER A 294 -42.18 55.76 -16.16
N LEU A 295 -43.28 56.48 -16.36
CA LEU A 295 -44.02 57.07 -15.24
C LEU A 295 -44.99 56.03 -14.69
N ALA A 296 -44.81 55.68 -13.42
CA ALA A 296 -45.69 54.76 -12.69
C ALA A 296 -46.90 55.47 -12.06
N SER A 297 -46.87 56.81 -11.99
CA SER A 297 -47.96 57.67 -11.50
C SER A 297 -48.66 58.39 -12.66
N THR A 298 -49.98 58.53 -12.56
CA THR A 298 -50.79 59.29 -13.52
C THR A 298 -50.82 60.77 -13.15
N SER A 299 -50.52 61.64 -14.13
CA SER A 299 -50.78 63.08 -14.06
C SER A 299 -52.26 63.39 -14.32
N PRO A 300 -52.87 64.42 -13.70
CA PRO A 300 -52.27 65.32 -12.68
C PRO A 300 -52.13 64.65 -11.31
N SER A 301 -51.11 65.04 -10.54
CA SER A 301 -50.81 64.47 -9.22
C SER A 301 -49.82 65.33 -8.42
N THR A 302 -49.92 65.30 -7.09
CA THR A 302 -48.93 65.87 -6.15
C THR A 302 -47.60 65.12 -6.13
N SER A 303 -47.52 63.94 -6.76
CA SER A 303 -46.31 63.12 -6.82
C SER A 303 -46.12 62.48 -8.18
N ALA A 304 -44.87 62.46 -8.64
CA ALA A 304 -44.39 61.81 -9.86
C ALA A 304 -43.42 60.67 -9.51
N VAL A 305 -43.69 59.46 -9.99
CA VAL A 305 -42.87 58.26 -9.75
C VAL A 305 -42.28 57.78 -11.07
N LEU A 306 -40.95 57.88 -11.19
CA LEU A 306 -40.15 57.40 -12.31
C LEU A 306 -39.67 55.98 -11.99
N ASN A 307 -40.06 55.02 -12.82
CA ASN A 307 -39.65 53.62 -12.76
C ASN A 307 -38.68 53.31 -13.92
N PRO A 308 -37.37 53.15 -13.67
CA PRO A 308 -36.37 52.81 -14.69
C PRO A 308 -36.75 51.56 -15.48
N THR A 309 -36.64 51.59 -16.82
CA THR A 309 -37.05 50.45 -17.66
C THR A 309 -36.04 49.28 -17.66
N ALA A 310 -34.91 49.47 -16.97
CA ALA A 310 -33.89 48.48 -16.67
C ALA A 310 -33.21 48.88 -15.36
N ASN A 311 -32.51 47.95 -14.70
CA ASN A 311 -31.73 48.23 -13.50
C ASN A 311 -30.75 49.39 -13.74
N LEU A 312 -30.64 50.29 -12.77
CA LEU A 312 -29.67 51.38 -12.79
C LEU A 312 -28.23 50.81 -12.75
N PRO A 313 -27.25 51.42 -13.44
CA PRO A 313 -25.87 50.92 -13.44
C PRO A 313 -25.27 50.89 -12.01
N PRO A 314 -24.63 49.78 -11.58
CA PRO A 314 -24.00 49.70 -10.27
C PRO A 314 -22.87 50.72 -10.07
N GLY A 315 -22.75 51.23 -8.85
CA GLY A 315 -21.65 52.07 -8.39
C GLY A 315 -21.56 53.47 -9.01
N VAL A 316 -22.61 53.96 -9.69
CA VAL A 316 -22.61 55.30 -10.30
C VAL A 316 -23.47 56.31 -9.54
N VAL A 317 -23.09 57.59 -9.61
CA VAL A 317 -23.95 58.68 -9.17
C VAL A 317 -24.90 59.06 -10.30
N CYS A 318 -26.19 58.77 -10.10
CA CYS A 318 -27.29 59.23 -10.92
C CYS A 318 -27.62 60.70 -10.63
N ALA A 319 -28.14 61.38 -11.64
CA ALA A 319 -28.74 62.71 -11.54
C ALA A 319 -30.17 62.68 -12.10
N VAL A 320 -31.08 63.40 -11.44
CA VAL A 320 -32.46 63.63 -11.90
C VAL A 320 -32.73 65.13 -11.92
N THR A 321 -33.33 65.61 -13.01
CA THR A 321 -33.77 67.00 -13.16
C THR A 321 -35.25 67.03 -13.51
N VAL A 322 -36.01 67.84 -12.76
CA VAL A 322 -37.39 68.23 -13.04
C VAL A 322 -37.35 69.53 -13.84
N LEU A 323 -37.94 69.53 -15.04
CA LEU A 323 -37.94 70.69 -15.94
C LEU A 323 -39.16 71.57 -15.66
N ALA A 324 -38.92 72.74 -15.09
CA ALA A 324 -39.97 73.59 -14.52
C ALA A 324 -40.97 74.10 -15.55
N GLY A 325 -40.52 74.48 -16.74
CA GLY A 325 -41.39 74.83 -17.88
C GLY A 325 -42.16 73.66 -18.51
N GLN A 326 -42.19 72.50 -17.85
CA GLN A 326 -42.98 71.31 -18.21
C GLN A 326 -43.70 70.70 -17.00
N ILE A 327 -43.78 71.42 -15.88
CA ILE A 327 -44.59 71.09 -14.71
C ILE A 327 -45.60 72.24 -14.54
N SER A 328 -46.85 72.01 -14.95
CA SER A 328 -47.89 73.04 -14.91
C SER A 328 -48.88 72.86 -13.78
N ASP A 329 -49.56 73.94 -13.41
CA ASP A 329 -50.69 73.90 -12.48
C ASP A 329 -51.93 73.18 -13.10
N VAL A 330 -52.91 72.93 -12.24
CA VAL A 330 -54.16 72.19 -12.46
C VAL A 330 -55.36 72.88 -11.80
N ASP A 331 -55.13 73.90 -10.95
CA ASP A 331 -56.15 74.80 -10.40
C ASP A 331 -56.90 75.59 -11.50
N ALA A 332 -57.98 76.29 -11.13
CA ALA A 332 -58.87 77.02 -12.04
C ALA A 332 -58.76 78.57 -11.95
N ASN A 333 -57.90 79.13 -11.07
CA ASN A 333 -57.98 80.54 -10.67
C ASN A 333 -56.79 81.47 -11.06
N ASP A 334 -56.14 81.19 -12.21
CA ASP A 334 -55.21 82.07 -12.97
C ASP A 334 -53.71 82.06 -12.53
N PRO A 335 -52.74 81.98 -13.48
CA PRO A 335 -51.27 81.91 -13.32
C PRO A 335 -50.57 82.63 -12.14
N PRO A 336 -49.42 82.10 -11.66
CA PRO A 336 -48.37 81.48 -12.49
C PRO A 336 -48.50 79.98 -12.82
N ASP A 337 -48.72 79.67 -14.11
CA ASP A 337 -49.00 78.33 -14.66
C ASP A 337 -47.92 77.25 -14.44
N ASN A 338 -46.69 77.58 -14.03
CA ASN A 338 -45.56 76.64 -13.99
C ASN A 338 -44.65 76.89 -12.77
N MET A 339 -43.86 75.87 -12.42
CA MET A 339 -42.76 75.99 -11.47
C MET A 339 -41.79 77.14 -11.84
N LEU A 340 -41.21 77.78 -10.81
CA LEU A 340 -40.34 78.95 -10.98
C LEU A 340 -38.93 78.66 -11.53
N ALA A 341 -38.37 77.46 -11.28
CA ALA A 341 -37.02 77.07 -11.73
C ALA A 341 -36.84 75.54 -11.70
N ASP A 342 -35.99 75.01 -12.61
CA ASP A 342 -35.65 73.58 -12.68
C ASP A 342 -35.10 73.06 -11.35
N TYR A 343 -35.52 71.86 -10.95
CA TYR A 343 -35.07 71.22 -9.72
C TYR A 343 -34.21 70.00 -10.03
N SER A 344 -32.91 70.04 -9.71
CA SER A 344 -31.99 68.93 -9.92
C SER A 344 -31.47 68.33 -8.61
N PHE A 345 -31.42 67.00 -8.52
CA PHE A 345 -30.84 66.26 -7.40
C PHE A 345 -30.03 65.05 -7.88
N THR A 346 -29.19 64.50 -7.00
CA THR A 346 -28.37 63.31 -7.29
C THR A 346 -28.55 62.23 -6.25
N PHE A 347 -28.22 60.99 -6.62
CA PHE A 347 -28.09 59.88 -5.68
C PHE A 347 -27.11 58.83 -6.21
N GLY A 348 -26.38 58.16 -5.32
CA GLY A 348 -25.46 57.07 -5.63
C GLY A 348 -26.16 55.71 -5.61
N VAL A 349 -26.07 54.98 -6.71
CA VAL A 349 -26.43 53.56 -6.79
C VAL A 349 -25.28 52.77 -6.17
N ALA A 350 -25.58 51.78 -5.32
CA ALA A 350 -24.57 50.89 -4.75
C ALA A 350 -23.77 50.19 -5.87
N PRO A 351 -22.47 49.91 -5.66
CA PRO A 351 -21.78 48.82 -6.36
C PRO A 351 -22.57 47.50 -6.28
N ASP A 352 -22.25 46.56 -7.16
CA ASP A 352 -22.79 45.20 -7.15
C ASP A 352 -21.61 44.27 -6.86
N ALA A 353 -21.54 43.78 -5.63
CA ALA A 353 -20.49 42.90 -5.14
C ALA A 353 -20.86 41.44 -5.40
N ILE A 354 -20.01 40.69 -6.09
CA ILE A 354 -20.38 39.35 -6.58
C ILE A 354 -19.60 38.25 -5.84
N ASP A 355 -20.31 37.28 -5.28
CA ASP A 355 -19.73 36.15 -4.55
C ASP A 355 -18.62 35.44 -5.36
N ASP A 356 -17.49 35.25 -4.69
CA ASP A 356 -16.28 34.64 -5.21
C ASP A 356 -16.23 33.13 -4.94
N THR A 357 -15.43 32.41 -5.71
CA THR A 357 -15.07 31.01 -5.43
C THR A 357 -13.62 30.76 -5.80
N TYR A 358 -12.78 30.54 -4.79
CA TYR A 358 -11.41 30.09 -5.01
C TYR A 358 -11.43 28.59 -5.33
N ALA A 359 -11.47 28.27 -6.62
CA ALA A 359 -11.66 26.91 -7.13
C ALA A 359 -10.54 25.88 -6.79
N PRO A 360 -9.26 26.25 -6.61
CA PRO A 360 -8.24 25.28 -6.19
C PRO A 360 -8.46 24.81 -4.73
N GLN A 361 -8.39 23.50 -4.52
CA GLN A 361 -8.45 22.89 -3.18
C GLN A 361 -7.27 23.38 -2.33
N ILE A 362 -7.58 23.88 -1.13
CA ILE A 362 -6.61 24.32 -0.13
C ILE A 362 -6.24 23.11 0.74
N ILE A 363 -4.95 22.96 1.05
CA ILE A 363 -4.45 21.86 1.88
C ILE A 363 -4.65 22.23 3.35
N GLY A 364 -5.22 21.32 4.14
CA GLY A 364 -5.39 21.50 5.58
C GLY A 364 -4.04 21.80 6.24
N ASN A 365 -4.03 22.70 7.23
CA ASN A 365 -2.82 23.19 7.90
C ASN A 365 -1.78 23.94 7.02
N VAL A 366 -2.09 24.23 5.75
CA VAL A 366 -1.22 24.98 4.82
C VAL A 366 -1.96 26.22 4.29
N GLY A 367 -1.36 27.39 4.47
CA GLY A 367 -1.92 28.64 3.94
C GLY A 367 -1.67 28.84 2.44
N ILE A 368 -2.43 29.76 1.84
CA ILE A 368 -2.26 30.26 0.47
C ILE A 368 -2.04 31.77 0.46
N SER A 369 -1.37 32.29 -0.57
CA SER A 369 -1.47 33.68 -0.99
C SER A 369 -1.62 33.75 -2.50
N THR A 370 -2.72 34.31 -2.98
CA THR A 370 -3.00 34.48 -4.42
C THR A 370 -1.92 35.29 -5.16
N THR A 371 -1.11 36.07 -4.43
CA THR A 371 0.09 36.75 -4.96
C THR A 371 1.23 35.82 -5.37
N ASN A 372 1.20 34.53 -4.97
CA ASN A 372 2.29 33.60 -5.21
C ASN A 372 2.30 33.07 -6.65
N SER A 373 1.13 32.91 -7.29
CA SER A 373 1.04 32.44 -8.67
C SER A 373 -0.10 33.05 -9.48
N THR A 374 -1.35 32.87 -9.07
CA THR A 374 -2.52 33.16 -9.92
C THR A 374 -2.82 34.65 -10.06
N ASN A 375 -2.46 35.45 -9.05
CA ASN A 375 -2.90 36.84 -8.87
C ASN A 375 -4.43 36.97 -8.90
N PHE A 376 -5.14 35.93 -8.43
CA PHE A 376 -6.60 35.94 -8.28
C PHE A 376 -7.03 37.14 -7.41
N SER A 377 -7.90 37.98 -7.96
CA SER A 377 -8.37 39.20 -7.33
C SER A 377 -9.88 39.17 -7.17
N LEU A 378 -10.34 39.50 -5.98
CA LEU A 378 -11.77 39.62 -5.65
C LEU A 378 -12.47 40.66 -6.53
N LEU A 379 -11.78 41.74 -6.92
CA LEU A 379 -12.33 42.83 -7.75
C LEU A 379 -12.52 42.46 -9.26
N THR A 380 -12.55 41.17 -9.62
CA THR A 380 -12.55 40.72 -11.03
C THR A 380 -13.95 40.54 -11.62
N ASN A 381 -14.93 40.19 -10.79
CA ASN A 381 -16.33 39.94 -11.13
C ASN A 381 -17.26 41.10 -10.73
N ASP A 382 -16.92 41.85 -9.68
CA ASP A 382 -17.64 43.03 -9.18
C ASP A 382 -17.97 44.09 -10.25
N GLN A 383 -19.08 44.82 -10.05
CA GLN A 383 -19.50 45.90 -10.96
C GLN A 383 -19.52 47.27 -10.28
N GLY A 384 -18.72 48.19 -10.84
CA GLY A 384 -18.75 49.61 -10.55
C GLY A 384 -17.48 50.35 -11.00
N PRO A 385 -17.52 51.68 -11.19
CA PRO A 385 -16.33 52.46 -11.51
C PRO A 385 -15.46 52.69 -10.28
N GLY A 386 -14.16 52.46 -10.40
CA GLY A 386 -13.17 52.85 -9.37
C GLY A 386 -13.33 52.16 -8.02
N LEU A 387 -13.73 50.88 -8.02
CA LEU A 387 -13.90 50.07 -6.83
C LEU A 387 -12.60 49.93 -6.03
N THR A 388 -12.75 49.91 -4.71
CA THR A 388 -11.69 49.55 -3.76
C THR A 388 -12.29 48.68 -2.65
N ILE A 389 -11.52 47.74 -2.10
CA ILE A 389 -11.99 46.95 -0.94
C ILE A 389 -11.85 47.82 0.31
N THR A 390 -12.98 48.22 0.89
CA THR A 390 -13.04 49.11 2.06
C THR A 390 -13.04 48.35 3.39
N ALA A 391 -13.48 47.09 3.40
CA ALA A 391 -13.41 46.21 4.57
C ALA A 391 -13.33 44.73 4.15
N PHE A 392 -12.86 43.85 5.05
CA PHE A 392 -12.92 42.40 4.88
C PHE A 392 -12.95 41.69 6.24
N GLY A 393 -13.50 40.48 6.28
CA GLY A 393 -13.43 39.59 7.44
C GLY A 393 -12.02 39.02 7.60
N ALA A 394 -11.23 39.56 8.55
CA ALA A 394 -9.89 39.07 8.86
C ALA A 394 -9.87 37.66 9.50
N THR A 395 -11.03 37.17 9.92
CA THR A 395 -11.28 35.80 10.33
C THR A 395 -12.39 35.22 9.45
N SER A 396 -12.20 34.01 8.92
CA SER A 396 -13.23 33.29 8.16
C SER A 396 -14.28 32.64 9.06
N ALA A 397 -15.38 32.16 8.47
CA ALA A 397 -16.52 31.56 9.16
C ALA A 397 -16.11 30.38 10.08
N GLN A 398 -15.11 29.60 9.67
CA GLN A 398 -14.59 28.46 10.42
C GLN A 398 -13.41 28.81 11.34
N GLY A 399 -12.98 30.07 11.40
CA GLY A 399 -11.91 30.55 12.29
C GLY A 399 -10.51 30.67 11.66
N GLY A 400 -10.39 30.52 10.35
CA GLY A 400 -9.15 30.71 9.60
C GLY A 400 -8.74 32.18 9.53
N THR A 401 -7.45 32.45 9.32
CA THR A 401 -6.91 33.82 9.25
C THR A 401 -6.88 34.30 7.80
N VAL A 402 -7.40 35.50 7.54
CA VAL A 402 -7.50 36.12 6.21
C VAL A 402 -6.72 37.44 6.18
N GLY A 403 -6.04 37.72 5.08
CA GLY A 403 -5.46 39.04 4.78
C GLY A 403 -5.74 39.45 3.34
N VAL A 404 -6.32 40.63 3.11
CA VAL A 404 -6.62 41.15 1.77
C VAL A 404 -5.76 42.37 1.46
N ILE A 405 -5.09 42.35 0.29
CA ILE A 405 -4.39 43.52 -0.24
C ILE A 405 -5.42 44.40 -0.96
N THR A 406 -5.99 45.36 -0.24
CA THR A 406 -7.16 46.14 -0.66
C THR A 406 -6.96 46.98 -1.93
N SER A 407 -5.71 47.24 -2.33
CA SER A 407 -5.34 47.96 -3.56
C SER A 407 -5.24 47.08 -4.82
N THR A 408 -5.24 45.75 -4.67
CA THR A 408 -5.16 44.79 -5.79
C THR A 408 -6.29 43.77 -5.78
N GLY A 409 -7.00 43.61 -4.66
CA GLY A 409 -8.01 42.57 -4.44
C GLY A 409 -7.45 41.16 -4.23
N THR A 410 -6.13 40.97 -4.26
CA THR A 410 -5.49 39.67 -3.99
C THR A 410 -5.48 39.39 -2.48
N PHE A 411 -5.82 38.16 -2.08
CA PHE A 411 -5.87 37.75 -0.68
C PHE A 411 -4.91 36.60 -0.33
N SER A 412 -4.65 36.46 0.97
CA SER A 412 -4.06 35.28 1.61
C SER A 412 -5.01 34.70 2.65
N TYR A 413 -4.93 33.38 2.86
CA TYR A 413 -5.76 32.63 3.78
C TYR A 413 -4.94 31.52 4.44
N THR A 414 -5.06 31.35 5.75
CA THR A 414 -4.54 30.19 6.47
C THR A 414 -5.70 29.49 7.18
N PRO A 415 -5.96 28.20 6.90
CA PRO A 415 -7.07 27.49 7.52
C PRO A 415 -6.93 27.40 9.06
N PRO A 416 -8.05 27.15 9.76
CA PRO A 416 -7.99 26.74 11.16
C PRO A 416 -7.16 25.46 11.30
N ALA A 417 -6.52 25.28 12.46
CA ALA A 417 -5.76 24.06 12.75
C ALA A 417 -6.69 22.83 12.63
N GLY A 418 -6.24 21.84 11.85
CA GLY A 418 -6.94 20.57 11.64
C GLY A 418 -8.29 20.64 10.93
N PHE A 419 -8.65 21.76 10.32
CA PHE A 419 -9.94 21.91 9.64
C PHE A 419 -9.92 21.36 8.20
N GLU A 420 -10.95 20.59 7.85
CA GLU A 420 -11.33 20.24 6.48
C GLU A 420 -12.82 20.54 6.25
N GLY A 421 -13.19 20.98 5.05
CA GLY A 421 -14.55 21.32 4.65
C GLY A 421 -14.64 22.62 3.84
N SER A 422 -15.86 23.13 3.71
CA SER A 422 -16.10 24.47 3.17
C SER A 422 -15.86 25.54 4.24
N ASP A 423 -15.23 26.65 3.84
CA ASP A 423 -15.04 27.84 4.67
C ASP A 423 -15.31 29.09 3.81
N SER A 424 -15.54 30.24 4.43
CA SER A 424 -15.80 31.49 3.71
C SER A 424 -15.42 32.73 4.51
N PHE A 425 -15.17 33.84 3.81
CA PHE A 425 -15.05 35.16 4.43
C PHE A 425 -15.72 36.21 3.54
N THR A 426 -16.13 37.33 4.12
CA THR A 426 -16.76 38.43 3.35
C THR A 426 -15.78 39.57 3.08
N TYR A 427 -16.01 40.30 2.00
CA TYR A 427 -15.35 41.57 1.70
C TYR A 427 -16.37 42.61 1.24
N THR A 428 -16.10 43.87 1.57
CA THR A 428 -16.94 45.01 1.22
C THR A 428 -16.19 45.89 0.24
N ILE A 429 -16.75 46.09 -0.95
CA ILE A 429 -16.29 47.08 -1.92
C ILE A 429 -16.95 48.42 -1.68
N GLY A 430 -16.26 49.51 -2.03
CA GLY A 430 -16.80 50.85 -1.92
C GLY A 430 -16.25 51.82 -2.96
N ASN A 431 -17.09 52.80 -3.32
CA ASN A 431 -16.72 53.99 -4.08
C ASN A 431 -17.59 55.19 -3.64
N ALA A 432 -17.58 56.29 -4.40
CA ALA A 432 -18.33 57.51 -4.06
C ALA A 432 -19.86 57.39 -4.15
N ALA A 433 -20.41 56.31 -4.73
CA ALA A 433 -21.85 56.10 -4.87
C ALA A 433 -22.44 55.16 -3.79
N GLY A 434 -21.61 54.37 -3.11
CA GLY A 434 -22.03 53.46 -2.04
C GLY A 434 -21.00 52.35 -1.79
N SER A 435 -21.44 51.33 -1.07
CA SER A 435 -20.69 50.11 -0.78
C SER A 435 -21.59 48.89 -0.80
N ASP A 436 -21.04 47.73 -1.16
CA ASP A 436 -21.74 46.44 -1.15
C ASP A 436 -20.80 45.31 -0.71
N THR A 437 -21.33 44.13 -0.33
CA THR A 437 -20.56 43.06 0.35
C THR A 437 -20.80 41.68 -0.24
N ALA A 438 -19.72 41.04 -0.70
CA ALA A 438 -19.69 39.69 -1.27
C ALA A 438 -18.99 38.67 -0.35
N THR A 439 -19.18 37.39 -0.65
CA THR A 439 -18.65 36.24 0.08
C THR A 439 -17.66 35.45 -0.78
N VAL A 440 -16.47 35.19 -0.25
CA VAL A 440 -15.45 34.32 -0.86
C VAL A 440 -15.64 32.89 -0.37
N ASN A 441 -15.92 31.98 -1.28
CA ASN A 441 -16.10 30.56 -0.98
C ASN A 441 -14.79 29.79 -1.16
N LEU A 442 -14.40 29.03 -0.13
CA LEU A 442 -13.16 28.25 -0.04
C LEU A 442 -13.47 26.76 0.21
N THR A 443 -12.56 25.87 -0.19
CA THR A 443 -12.62 24.42 0.14
C THR A 443 -11.26 23.93 0.62
N VAL A 444 -11.23 23.40 1.84
CA VAL A 444 -10.04 22.86 2.50
C VAL A 444 -10.15 21.34 2.59
N ALA A 445 -9.18 20.60 2.08
CA ALA A 445 -9.09 19.14 2.21
C ALA A 445 -7.69 18.60 1.86
N GLY A 446 -7.34 17.44 2.40
CA GLY A 446 -6.00 16.87 2.39
C GLY A 446 -5.16 17.50 3.51
N MET A 447 -4.94 16.77 4.60
CA MET A 447 -4.29 17.30 5.80
C MET A 447 -2.77 17.02 5.86
N ILE A 448 -1.97 18.00 6.28
CA ILE A 448 -0.55 17.82 6.61
C ILE A 448 -0.23 18.44 7.99
N TRP A 449 0.18 17.61 8.94
CA TRP A 449 0.65 18.01 10.26
C TRP A 449 2.15 18.19 10.27
N PHE A 450 2.64 19.35 10.68
CA PHE A 450 4.07 19.68 10.69
C PHE A 450 4.63 19.61 12.11
N VAL A 451 5.75 18.90 12.28
CA VAL A 451 6.51 18.79 13.53
C VAL A 451 7.95 19.24 13.30
N ASN A 452 8.44 20.15 14.14
CA ASN A 452 9.73 20.80 13.95
C ASN A 452 10.41 21.11 15.29
N ASN A 453 11.42 20.29 15.65
CA ASN A 453 12.26 20.49 16.83
C ASN A 453 12.95 21.87 16.89
N ASN A 454 13.09 22.56 15.75
CA ASN A 454 13.73 23.87 15.64
C ASN A 454 12.76 25.07 15.78
N ALA A 455 11.45 24.81 15.93
CA ALA A 455 10.43 25.86 16.14
C ALA A 455 10.34 26.34 17.60
N GLY A 456 9.49 27.34 17.85
CA GLY A 456 9.08 27.72 19.19
C GLY A 456 8.03 26.76 19.76
N GLY A 457 8.03 26.56 21.08
CA GLY A 457 7.02 25.74 21.77
C GLY A 457 5.61 26.33 21.69
N GLY A 458 4.58 25.46 21.70
CA GLY A 458 3.17 25.86 21.67
C GLY A 458 2.56 26.05 20.28
N GLY A 459 3.16 25.46 19.23
CA GLY A 459 2.54 25.38 17.91
C GLY A 459 1.39 24.35 17.85
N ASP A 460 0.55 24.49 16.82
CA ASP A 460 -0.72 23.77 16.58
C ASP A 460 -0.66 22.85 15.33
N GLY A 461 0.56 22.51 14.89
CA GLY A 461 0.80 21.60 13.78
C GLY A 461 0.63 22.19 12.38
N ARG A 462 0.32 23.48 12.23
CA ARG A 462 0.29 24.18 10.93
C ARG A 462 1.69 24.45 10.39
N LEU A 463 1.83 24.64 9.07
CA LEU A 463 3.13 24.90 8.42
C LEU A 463 3.90 26.08 9.03
N ASN A 464 3.19 27.12 9.49
CA ASN A 464 3.75 28.32 10.13
C ASN A 464 3.79 28.27 11.66
N THR A 465 3.05 27.36 12.30
CA THR A 465 3.06 27.12 13.75
C THR A 465 3.13 25.60 14.02
N PRO A 466 4.21 24.91 13.58
CA PRO A 466 4.32 23.45 13.71
C PRO A 466 4.43 23.02 15.17
N TYR A 467 4.02 21.79 15.47
CA TYR A 467 4.28 21.17 16.78
C TYR A 467 5.79 21.19 17.05
N ASN A 468 6.19 21.59 18.25
CA ASN A 468 7.62 21.71 18.55
C ASN A 468 8.27 20.34 18.78
N THR A 469 7.58 19.43 19.48
CA THR A 469 8.06 18.07 19.73
C THR A 469 7.12 17.02 19.15
N LEU A 470 7.65 15.82 18.94
CA LEU A 470 6.85 14.65 18.57
C LEU A 470 5.87 14.23 19.69
N ALA A 471 6.17 14.59 20.94
CA ALA A 471 5.29 14.34 22.08
C ALA A 471 4.05 15.26 22.08
N ASP A 472 4.18 16.51 21.62
CA ASP A 472 3.04 17.42 21.46
C ASP A 472 2.08 16.86 20.38
N PHE A 473 2.61 16.50 19.20
CA PHE A 473 1.85 15.83 18.15
C PHE A 473 1.18 14.54 18.65
N GLN A 474 1.88 13.73 19.45
CA GLN A 474 1.33 12.47 19.97
C GLN A 474 0.30 12.67 21.09
N ALA A 475 0.27 13.82 21.78
CA ALA A 475 -0.81 14.13 22.70
C ALA A 475 -2.15 14.33 21.96
N ASP A 476 -2.09 14.93 20.77
CA ASP A 476 -3.27 15.20 19.94
C ASP A 476 -3.60 14.09 18.94
N ASN A 477 -2.70 13.14 18.60
CA ASN A 477 -2.94 12.12 17.57
C ASN A 477 -3.94 11.01 17.98
N ASP A 478 -5.21 11.37 18.19
CA ASP A 478 -6.32 10.53 18.62
C ASP A 478 -7.52 10.50 17.64
N GLY A 479 -7.55 11.38 16.64
CA GLY A 479 -8.64 11.54 15.66
C GLY A 479 -9.92 12.18 16.21
N ALA A 480 -9.88 12.91 17.33
CA ALA A 480 -11.03 13.57 17.94
C ALA A 480 -11.23 15.02 17.42
N GLY A 481 -12.34 15.27 16.72
CA GLY A 481 -12.67 16.62 16.24
C GLY A 481 -11.73 17.08 15.12
N ASN A 482 -10.97 18.15 15.36
CA ASN A 482 -9.94 18.67 14.44
C ASN A 482 -8.55 18.05 14.69
N ASN A 483 -8.42 17.10 15.61
CA ASN A 483 -7.14 16.48 15.91
C ASN A 483 -6.60 15.60 14.75
N PRO A 484 -5.28 15.33 14.69
CA PRO A 484 -4.70 14.44 13.69
C PRO A 484 -5.42 13.09 13.60
N ALA A 485 -5.83 12.73 12.38
CA ALA A 485 -6.82 11.68 12.10
C ALA A 485 -6.30 10.58 11.18
N ALA A 486 -7.15 9.58 10.91
CA ALA A 486 -6.82 8.47 10.02
C ALA A 486 -6.68 8.94 8.56
N ASN A 487 -5.65 8.43 7.87
CA ASN A 487 -5.18 8.79 6.51
C ASN A 487 -4.36 10.09 6.39
N ASP A 488 -4.24 10.87 7.46
CA ASP A 488 -3.48 12.13 7.47
C ASP A 488 -1.98 11.95 7.15
N HIS A 489 -1.31 13.07 6.89
CA HIS A 489 0.12 13.11 6.62
C HIS A 489 0.84 13.87 7.74
N ILE A 490 1.94 13.31 8.22
CA ILE A 490 2.78 13.88 9.28
C ILE A 490 4.14 14.18 8.65
N PHE A 491 4.55 15.44 8.68
CA PHE A 491 5.84 15.89 8.18
C PHE A 491 6.79 16.24 9.33
N LEU A 492 7.94 15.55 9.38
CA LEU A 492 9.01 15.83 10.34
C LEU A 492 10.14 16.59 9.65
N HIS A 493 10.51 17.75 10.19
CA HIS A 493 11.64 18.53 9.70
C HIS A 493 12.99 17.93 10.10
N GLU A 494 14.02 18.11 9.29
CA GLU A 494 15.43 17.90 9.66
C GLU A 494 15.77 18.71 10.94
N SER A 495 16.53 18.13 11.87
CA SER A 495 17.00 18.86 13.05
C SER A 495 18.32 18.33 13.61
N ALA A 496 19.10 19.21 14.23
CA ALA A 496 20.31 18.86 14.96
C ALA A 496 20.01 18.16 16.31
N THR A 497 18.75 18.17 16.77
CA THR A 497 18.28 17.38 17.92
C THR A 497 17.32 16.29 17.45
N ALA A 498 17.51 15.07 17.94
CA ALA A 498 16.61 13.96 17.65
C ALA A 498 15.20 14.22 18.22
N TYR A 499 14.17 13.77 17.51
CA TYR A 499 12.81 13.68 18.06
C TYR A 499 12.80 12.58 19.12
N THR A 500 12.46 12.95 20.36
CA THR A 500 12.47 12.04 21.50
C THR A 500 11.07 11.55 21.84
N GLY A 501 10.97 10.24 22.09
CA GLY A 501 9.69 9.56 22.33
C GLY A 501 9.21 8.75 21.13
N GLY A 502 8.09 8.04 21.31
CA GLY A 502 7.47 7.22 20.28
C GLY A 502 6.20 7.84 19.71
N VAL A 503 5.93 7.57 18.44
CA VAL A 503 4.68 7.89 17.77
C VAL A 503 3.89 6.61 17.49
N THR A 504 2.58 6.65 17.72
CA THR A 504 1.60 5.63 17.33
C THR A 504 0.80 6.20 16.16
N LEU A 505 0.90 5.57 15.00
CA LEU A 505 0.22 6.03 13.79
C LEU A 505 -1.21 5.47 13.75
N LEU A 506 -2.18 6.33 13.47
CA LEU A 506 -3.56 5.94 13.18
C LEU A 506 -3.64 5.27 11.80
N ASN A 507 -4.74 4.58 11.51
CA ASN A 507 -4.93 3.87 10.23
C ASN A 507 -4.67 4.79 9.02
N GLY A 508 -3.97 4.29 8.00
CA GLY A 508 -3.67 5.01 6.76
C GLY A 508 -2.67 6.18 6.87
N GLN A 509 -2.29 6.62 8.07
CA GLN A 509 -1.40 7.77 8.24
C GLN A 509 -0.03 7.57 7.58
N ARG A 510 0.54 8.67 7.07
CA ARG A 510 1.86 8.71 6.45
C ARG A 510 2.85 9.53 7.28
N LEU A 511 3.85 8.87 7.86
CA LEU A 511 4.98 9.54 8.51
C LEU A 511 6.08 9.82 7.48
N ILE A 512 6.33 11.10 7.21
CA ILE A 512 7.23 11.59 6.16
C ILE A 512 8.28 12.47 6.82
N GLY A 513 9.51 11.98 6.97
CA GLY A 513 10.63 12.83 7.30
C GLY A 513 11.14 13.59 6.08
N GLN A 514 11.77 14.72 6.34
CA GLN A 514 12.35 15.60 5.34
C GLN A 514 13.48 14.95 4.50
N ASP A 515 14.12 13.86 4.93
CA ASP A 515 15.13 13.13 4.11
C ASP A 515 14.50 12.39 2.90
N ALA A 516 13.18 12.47 2.74
CA ALA A 516 12.39 11.91 1.65
C ALA A 516 12.94 12.20 0.24
N THR A 517 13.33 11.14 -0.48
CA THR A 517 13.92 11.18 -1.83
C THR A 517 12.99 11.69 -2.96
N VAL A 518 11.71 11.95 -2.65
CA VAL A 518 10.75 12.61 -3.56
C VAL A 518 9.97 13.66 -2.79
N THR A 519 9.59 14.73 -3.48
CA THR A 519 8.94 15.93 -2.93
C THR A 519 7.77 15.63 -2.01
N LEU A 520 7.47 16.53 -1.06
CA LEU A 520 6.36 16.37 -0.12
C LEU A 520 5.01 16.12 -0.84
N ALA A 521 4.77 16.79 -1.98
CA ALA A 521 3.61 16.55 -2.85
C ALA A 521 3.49 15.09 -3.33
N ALA A 522 4.61 14.48 -3.76
CA ALA A 522 4.63 13.08 -4.18
C ALA A 522 4.61 12.10 -2.98
N ALA A 523 5.09 12.54 -1.81
CA ALA A 523 5.06 11.77 -0.57
C ALA A 523 3.63 11.63 0.01
N THR A 524 2.85 12.71 -0.05
CA THR A 524 1.44 12.74 0.35
C THR A 524 0.52 12.19 -0.75
N GLY A 525 0.83 12.49 -2.02
CA GLY A 525 -0.06 12.28 -3.15
C GLY A 525 -1.09 13.41 -3.34
N LEU A 526 -0.98 14.51 -2.58
CA LEU A 526 -1.83 15.68 -2.72
C LEU A 526 -1.40 16.55 -3.90
N THR A 527 -2.37 17.15 -4.59
CA THR A 527 -2.11 18.19 -5.58
C THR A 527 -1.95 19.52 -4.86
N ILE A 528 -0.75 20.10 -4.88
CA ILE A 528 -0.47 21.38 -4.21
C ILE A 528 -1.06 22.52 -5.05
N PRO A 529 -1.92 23.40 -4.50
CA PRO A 529 -2.41 24.55 -5.23
C PRO A 529 -1.26 25.52 -5.53
N ALA A 530 -1.29 26.17 -6.71
CA ALA A 530 -0.19 27.03 -7.17
C ALA A 530 0.08 28.23 -6.24
N ASP A 531 -0.94 28.67 -5.50
CA ASP A 531 -0.85 29.77 -4.53
C ASP A 531 -0.46 29.33 -3.11
N SER A 532 -0.19 28.04 -2.88
CA SER A 532 0.29 27.49 -1.61
C SER A 532 1.46 28.30 -1.05
N PHE A 533 1.53 28.43 0.27
CA PHE A 533 2.78 28.78 0.94
C PHE A 533 3.85 27.73 0.58
N PRO A 534 5.14 28.12 0.44
CA PRO A 534 6.20 27.18 0.05
C PRO A 534 6.32 26.01 1.03
N LEU A 535 6.11 24.80 0.53
CA LEU A 535 6.30 23.58 1.32
C LEU A 535 7.80 23.30 1.54
N PRO A 536 8.19 22.61 2.63
CA PRO A 536 9.58 22.25 2.90
C PRO A 536 10.20 21.42 1.76
N VAL A 537 11.43 21.75 1.39
CA VAL A 537 12.22 20.98 0.41
C VAL A 537 12.71 19.70 1.07
N THR A 538 12.39 18.55 0.46
CA THR A 538 12.83 17.23 0.93
C THR A 538 14.17 16.82 0.30
N ASN A 539 14.93 15.98 1.00
CA ASN A 539 16.28 15.56 0.66
C ASN A 539 17.19 16.78 0.38
N SER A 540 17.34 17.65 1.37
CA SER A 540 18.04 18.94 1.24
C SER A 540 19.54 18.80 0.93
N GLY A 541 20.13 17.64 1.25
CA GLY A 541 21.55 17.37 1.13
C GLY A 541 22.45 18.12 2.11
N ASN A 542 21.89 18.77 3.14
CA ASN A 542 22.67 19.64 4.05
C ASN A 542 23.48 18.88 5.14
N GLY A 543 23.24 17.58 5.32
CA GLY A 543 23.95 16.73 6.28
C GLY A 543 23.29 16.59 7.66
N THR A 544 22.25 17.37 7.93
CA THR A 544 21.26 17.11 8.98
C THR A 544 20.32 15.99 8.50
N ILE A 545 19.67 15.28 9.43
CA ILE A 545 18.71 14.22 9.13
C ILE A 545 17.46 14.34 10.02
N VAL A 546 16.41 13.59 9.70
CA VAL A 546 15.31 13.31 10.63
C VAL A 546 15.67 12.07 11.45
N LEU A 547 16.00 12.27 12.73
CA LEU A 547 16.34 11.19 13.66
C LEU A 547 15.26 11.03 14.74
N LEU A 548 14.70 9.83 14.88
CA LEU A 548 13.76 9.44 15.95
C LEU A 548 14.45 8.53 16.98
N ASN A 549 14.37 8.89 18.27
CA ASN A 549 14.95 8.13 19.38
C ASN A 549 13.89 7.88 20.49
N SER A 550 13.59 6.61 20.82
CA SER A 550 12.58 6.25 21.84
C SER A 550 13.07 5.24 22.88
N ALA A 551 12.79 5.49 24.16
CA ALA A 551 12.99 4.48 25.20
C ALA A 551 11.99 3.30 25.09
N ALA A 552 10.87 3.53 24.41
CA ALA A 552 9.80 2.56 24.16
C ALA A 552 9.86 2.08 22.70
N THR A 553 8.71 1.75 22.09
CA THR A 553 8.60 1.67 20.63
C THR A 553 8.78 3.09 20.06
N ALA A 554 9.51 3.25 18.95
CA ALA A 554 9.64 4.53 18.25
C ALA A 554 8.48 4.77 17.27
N ILE A 555 8.11 3.78 16.47
CA ILE A 555 6.94 3.84 15.58
C ILE A 555 6.04 2.62 15.81
N ALA A 556 4.88 2.85 16.44
CA ALA A 556 3.81 1.86 16.57
C ALA A 556 2.80 2.03 15.42
N LEU A 557 2.36 0.93 14.83
CA LEU A 557 1.55 0.94 13.60
C LEU A 557 0.06 0.67 13.85
N GLY A 558 -0.77 1.45 13.17
CA GLY A 558 -2.13 1.09 12.80
C GLY A 558 -2.15 0.28 11.50
N SER A 559 -3.30 0.25 10.83
CA SER A 559 -3.49 -0.46 9.57
C SER A 559 -3.23 0.43 8.36
N GLY A 560 -2.34 0.01 7.44
CA GLY A 560 -2.16 0.68 6.14
C GLY A 560 -1.17 1.86 6.14
N ASN A 561 -0.27 1.96 7.12
CA ASN A 561 0.63 3.10 7.24
C ASN A 561 1.73 3.16 6.17
N THR A 562 2.23 4.38 5.93
CA THR A 562 3.46 4.64 5.18
C THR A 562 4.48 5.32 6.09
N ILE A 563 5.74 4.89 6.01
CA ILE A 563 6.89 5.54 6.67
C ILE A 563 7.93 5.86 5.60
N ARG A 564 8.47 7.08 5.56
CA ARG A 564 9.63 7.37 4.72
C ARG A 564 10.51 8.53 5.15
N GLY A 565 11.75 8.54 4.64
CA GLY A 565 12.63 9.70 4.66
C GLY A 565 13.10 10.09 6.06
N LEU A 566 13.41 9.10 6.90
CA LEU A 566 13.87 9.31 8.28
C LEU A 566 14.74 8.14 8.76
N THR A 567 15.52 8.39 9.81
CA THR A 567 16.26 7.37 10.56
C THR A 567 15.64 7.16 11.93
N VAL A 568 15.49 5.91 12.34
CA VAL A 568 15.15 5.55 13.73
C VAL A 568 16.42 5.04 14.40
N GLY A 569 16.89 5.73 15.45
CA GLY A 569 18.12 5.44 16.17
C GLY A 569 17.91 5.32 17.68
N ASP A 570 18.97 4.92 18.41
CA ASP A 570 19.08 4.77 19.89
C ASP A 570 17.88 4.14 20.63
N THR A 571 16.97 3.49 19.91
CA THR A 571 15.65 3.13 20.40
C THR A 571 15.74 1.80 21.13
N THR A 572 15.31 1.73 22.39
CA THR A 572 15.65 0.59 23.27
C THR A 572 14.63 -0.54 23.29
N ALA A 573 13.40 -0.33 22.81
CA ALA A 573 12.39 -1.39 22.73
C ALA A 573 12.21 -1.91 21.29
N ASN A 574 11.54 -1.13 20.42
CA ASN A 574 11.29 -1.48 19.02
C ASN A 574 11.36 -0.25 18.11
N ASP A 575 12.08 -0.29 17.00
CA ASP A 575 12.13 0.83 16.04
C ASP A 575 10.78 0.93 15.31
N ILE A 576 10.31 -0.18 14.71
CA ILE A 576 8.95 -0.29 14.15
C ILE A 576 8.27 -1.55 14.69
N SER A 577 7.06 -1.40 15.24
CA SER A 577 6.24 -2.53 15.73
C SER A 577 4.75 -2.38 15.36
N GLY A 578 4.07 -3.49 15.06
CA GLY A 578 2.67 -3.46 14.65
C GLY A 578 1.98 -4.83 14.64
N THR A 579 0.69 -4.83 14.96
CA THR A 579 -0.17 -6.03 14.91
C THR A 579 -1.40 -5.78 14.06
N ASN A 580 -1.73 -6.68 13.12
CA ASN A 580 -2.84 -6.49 12.17
C ASN A 580 -2.65 -5.24 11.27
N PHE A 581 -1.40 -4.90 10.95
CA PHE A 581 -0.97 -3.60 10.42
C PHE A 581 -1.37 -3.33 8.94
N GLY A 582 -2.27 -4.11 8.36
CA GLY A 582 -2.72 -3.96 6.98
C GLY A 582 -1.57 -4.12 5.99
N THR A 583 -1.29 -3.07 5.21
CA THR A 583 -0.07 -2.97 4.39
C THR A 583 0.83 -1.88 4.95
N LEU A 584 2.03 -2.23 5.43
CA LEU A 584 3.06 -1.25 5.78
C LEU A 584 3.91 -0.95 4.54
N THR A 585 3.92 0.30 4.09
CA THR A 585 4.87 0.76 3.06
C THR A 585 6.04 1.49 3.72
N VAL A 586 7.28 1.12 3.38
CA VAL A 586 8.50 1.80 3.87
C VAL A 586 9.43 2.14 2.71
N LEU A 587 9.90 3.39 2.64
CA LEU A 587 10.80 3.90 1.61
C LEU A 587 11.85 4.81 2.23
N ASP A 588 13.10 4.81 1.75
CA ASP A 588 14.13 5.77 2.16
C ASP A 588 14.47 5.79 3.67
N THR A 589 14.04 4.76 4.43
CA THR A 589 14.19 4.70 5.89
C THR A 589 15.41 3.89 6.30
N THR A 590 16.08 4.33 7.37
CA THR A 590 17.19 3.61 8.00
C THR A 590 16.82 3.24 9.44
N LEU A 591 17.09 2.00 9.87
CA LEU A 591 16.89 1.56 11.26
C LEU A 591 18.26 1.28 11.90
N THR A 592 18.52 1.90 13.04
CA THR A 592 19.78 1.81 13.79
C THR A 592 19.56 1.83 15.31
N GLY A 593 18.39 1.39 15.80
CA GLY A 593 18.10 1.33 17.23
C GLY A 593 18.90 0.26 17.98
N ALA A 594 18.80 0.31 19.30
CA ALA A 594 19.44 -0.66 20.20
C ALA A 594 18.53 -1.88 20.48
N GLY A 595 17.21 -1.71 20.42
CA GLY A 595 16.20 -2.75 20.63
C GLY A 595 15.92 -3.58 19.37
N ARG A 596 14.69 -4.08 19.22
CA ARG A 596 14.24 -4.74 18.00
C ARG A 596 14.18 -3.71 16.86
N ALA A 597 14.72 -3.99 15.68
CA ALA A 597 14.47 -3.11 14.54
C ALA A 597 13.05 -3.31 13.98
N LEU A 598 12.58 -4.56 13.88
CA LEU A 598 11.26 -4.90 13.36
C LEU A 598 10.55 -5.91 14.26
N ASP A 599 9.31 -5.59 14.65
CA ASP A 599 8.44 -6.48 15.41
C ASP A 599 7.01 -6.47 14.83
N LEU A 600 6.80 -7.23 13.76
CA LEU A 600 5.61 -7.17 12.92
C LEU A 600 4.81 -8.48 12.97
N ASN A 601 3.50 -8.36 13.24
CA ASN A 601 2.58 -9.51 13.35
C ASN A 601 1.32 -9.30 12.51
N ASN A 602 1.02 -10.25 11.62
CA ASN A 602 -0.14 -10.30 10.72
C ASN A 602 -0.29 -9.05 9.81
N GLY A 603 0.22 -9.11 8.59
CA GLY A 603 0.10 -8.03 7.62
C GLY A 603 0.93 -8.22 6.35
N THR A 604 0.96 -7.19 5.50
CA THR A 604 1.71 -7.14 4.24
C THR A 604 2.82 -6.10 4.35
N LEU A 605 4.07 -6.53 4.24
CA LEU A 605 5.22 -5.63 4.21
C LEU A 605 5.54 -5.25 2.76
N ASN A 606 5.70 -3.96 2.48
CA ASN A 606 6.06 -3.39 1.19
C ASN A 606 7.21 -2.39 1.40
N ALA A 607 8.42 -2.89 1.62
CA ALA A 607 9.50 -2.09 2.21
C ALA A 607 10.80 -2.09 1.40
N THR A 608 11.44 -0.94 1.31
CA THR A 608 12.85 -0.78 0.93
C THR A 608 13.53 0.12 1.95
N PHE A 609 14.31 -0.50 2.84
CA PHE A 609 15.16 0.19 3.80
C PHE A 609 16.54 0.43 3.19
N ASN A 610 17.18 1.55 3.55
CA ASN A 610 18.59 1.81 3.24
C ASN A 610 19.51 0.84 4.00
N GLY A 611 19.14 0.58 5.25
CA GLY A 611 19.74 -0.45 6.09
C GLY A 611 18.96 -0.66 7.38
N VAL A 612 19.13 -1.85 7.96
CA VAL A 612 18.54 -2.29 9.21
C VAL A 612 19.63 -2.83 10.11
N THR A 613 19.85 -2.17 11.24
CA THR A 613 20.85 -2.48 12.26
C THR A 613 20.18 -2.54 13.62
N SER A 614 20.59 -3.49 14.46
CA SER A 614 20.06 -3.69 15.81
C SER A 614 21.10 -4.43 16.66
N THR A 615 21.29 -4.00 17.91
CA THR A 615 22.40 -4.44 18.79
C THR A 615 21.96 -5.15 20.07
N SER A 616 20.66 -5.26 20.31
CA SER A 616 20.04 -5.95 21.45
C SER A 616 18.56 -6.23 21.14
N GLY A 617 17.69 -6.24 22.16
CA GLY A 617 16.29 -6.62 22.05
C GLY A 617 16.07 -8.14 22.17
N ALA A 618 14.81 -8.58 22.27
CA ALA A 618 14.50 -10.00 22.38
C ALA A 618 14.48 -10.74 21.02
N ASN A 619 14.36 -10.00 19.92
CA ASN A 619 14.72 -10.41 18.57
C ASN A 619 15.28 -9.17 17.86
N ASN A 620 16.25 -9.28 16.94
CA ASN A 620 16.65 -8.12 16.14
C ASN A 620 15.60 -7.82 15.05
N VAL A 621 15.09 -8.88 14.41
CA VAL A 621 13.96 -8.86 13.48
C VAL A 621 13.00 -9.99 13.84
N ASN A 622 11.70 -9.69 13.97
CA ASN A 622 10.64 -10.64 14.22
C ASN A 622 9.46 -10.41 13.27
N LEU A 623 9.14 -11.41 12.46
CA LEU A 623 8.06 -11.38 11.47
C LEU A 623 7.12 -12.57 11.70
N VAL A 624 5.90 -12.32 12.18
CA VAL A 624 4.89 -13.35 12.45
C VAL A 624 3.72 -13.20 11.50
N SER A 625 3.36 -14.24 10.73
CA SER A 625 2.29 -14.20 9.73
C SER A 625 2.40 -13.03 8.74
N VAL A 626 3.62 -12.65 8.34
CA VAL A 626 3.89 -11.53 7.43
C VAL A 626 3.93 -12.01 5.97
N SER A 627 3.37 -11.19 5.09
CA SER A 627 3.32 -11.37 3.64
C SER A 627 3.98 -10.19 2.90
N GLY A 628 4.01 -10.21 1.57
CA GLY A 628 4.54 -9.11 0.76
C GLY A 628 6.04 -9.23 0.45
N THR A 629 6.72 -8.10 0.25
CA THR A 629 8.14 -8.04 -0.15
C THR A 629 8.88 -6.95 0.63
N ALA A 630 10.08 -7.27 1.12
CA ALA A 630 10.97 -6.31 1.76
C ALA A 630 12.43 -6.47 1.35
N ASN A 631 13.08 -5.36 1.01
CA ASN A 631 14.52 -5.24 1.07
C ASN A 631 14.91 -4.54 2.37
N LEU A 632 15.58 -5.24 3.27
CA LEU A 632 16.07 -4.73 4.55
C LEU A 632 17.45 -4.02 4.41
N GLY A 633 18.00 -3.96 3.20
CA GLY A 633 19.22 -3.22 2.91
C GLY A 633 20.46 -3.82 3.59
N SER A 634 21.39 -2.93 3.96
CA SER A 634 22.63 -3.26 4.67
C SER A 634 22.46 -3.18 6.19
N GLY A 635 23.56 -3.27 6.97
CA GLY A 635 23.54 -3.14 8.42
C GLY A 635 24.09 -4.37 9.17
N ALA A 636 23.85 -4.42 10.47
CA ALA A 636 24.22 -5.57 11.31
C ALA A 636 23.18 -5.85 12.40
N LEU A 637 22.74 -7.12 12.49
CA LEU A 637 21.89 -7.62 13.57
C LEU A 637 22.76 -8.38 14.58
N SER A 638 22.69 -8.01 15.85
CA SER A 638 23.55 -8.60 16.88
C SER A 638 22.94 -8.48 18.29
N GLY A 639 23.46 -9.26 19.23
CA GLY A 639 23.21 -9.07 20.68
C GLY A 639 21.81 -9.44 21.18
N ALA A 640 20.89 -9.92 20.33
CA ALA A 640 19.54 -10.30 20.76
C ALA A 640 19.54 -11.34 21.89
N THR A 641 18.60 -11.23 22.83
CA THR A 641 18.46 -12.15 23.97
C THR A 641 17.62 -13.40 23.65
N GLY A 642 16.85 -13.36 22.57
CA GLY A 642 16.21 -14.50 21.89
C GLY A 642 16.84 -14.75 20.51
N THR A 643 16.09 -15.29 19.56
CA THR A 643 16.55 -15.46 18.17
C THR A 643 16.92 -14.13 17.52
N ALA A 644 18.05 -14.03 16.82
CA ALA A 644 18.41 -12.77 16.13
C ALA A 644 17.44 -12.42 14.98
N PHE A 645 17.23 -13.32 14.02
CA PHE A 645 16.26 -13.15 12.92
C PHE A 645 15.17 -14.24 12.97
N ASN A 646 13.92 -13.87 13.25
CA ASN A 646 12.79 -14.79 13.40
C ASN A 646 11.69 -14.55 12.36
N VAL A 647 11.27 -15.61 11.68
CA VAL A 647 10.10 -15.65 10.78
C VAL A 647 9.22 -16.83 11.17
N ASN A 648 7.93 -16.60 11.43
CA ASN A 648 6.99 -17.66 11.78
C ASN A 648 5.63 -17.47 11.09
N GLY A 649 5.30 -18.34 10.14
CA GLY A 649 4.12 -18.22 9.29
C GLY A 649 4.25 -17.17 8.18
N GLY A 650 3.20 -17.02 7.39
CA GLY A 650 3.15 -16.08 6.27
C GLY A 650 3.96 -16.52 5.05
N ASN A 651 4.13 -15.61 4.08
CA ASN A 651 4.74 -15.89 2.78
C ASN A 651 5.58 -14.72 2.24
N ALA A 652 6.16 -13.91 3.14
CA ALA A 652 6.95 -12.75 2.76
C ALA A 652 8.21 -13.12 1.94
N THR A 653 8.58 -12.22 1.03
CA THR A 653 9.84 -12.25 0.29
C THR A 653 10.79 -11.21 0.89
N ILE A 654 11.70 -11.64 1.76
CA ILE A 654 12.63 -10.77 2.48
C ILE A 654 14.05 -10.95 1.92
N THR A 655 14.72 -9.83 1.66
CA THR A 655 16.13 -9.78 1.27
C THR A 655 16.91 -8.96 2.29
N TYR A 656 18.06 -9.45 2.76
CA TYR A 656 18.97 -8.72 3.63
C TYR A 656 20.42 -8.90 3.19
N ALA A 657 21.15 -7.79 3.07
CA ALA A 657 22.56 -7.76 2.69
C ALA A 657 23.51 -7.67 3.91
N GLY A 658 22.98 -7.33 5.09
CA GLY A 658 23.73 -7.16 6.33
C GLY A 658 24.12 -8.47 7.04
N ASN A 659 24.98 -8.34 8.05
CA ASN A 659 25.43 -9.47 8.87
C ASN A 659 24.41 -9.81 9.97
N VAL A 660 24.31 -11.08 10.35
CA VAL A 660 23.50 -11.51 11.51
C VAL A 660 24.39 -12.28 12.47
N THR A 661 24.47 -11.89 13.73
CA THR A 661 25.38 -12.51 14.73
C THR A 661 24.66 -12.86 16.01
N GLN A 662 24.66 -14.13 16.41
CA GLN A 662 24.16 -14.57 17.71
C GLN A 662 25.25 -15.31 18.50
N ASN A 663 25.56 -14.79 19.69
CA ASN A 663 26.54 -15.36 20.62
C ASN A 663 25.92 -15.92 21.90
N ASN A 664 24.67 -15.56 22.21
CA ASN A 664 23.87 -16.12 23.31
C ASN A 664 23.37 -17.52 22.96
N ALA A 665 22.81 -18.24 23.94
CA ALA A 665 22.27 -19.59 23.79
C ALA A 665 20.91 -19.63 23.04
N GLN A 666 20.89 -19.10 21.83
CA GLN A 666 19.71 -18.86 20.99
C GLN A 666 20.04 -19.07 19.50
N ARG A 667 19.00 -19.18 18.68
CA ARG A 667 19.15 -19.32 17.22
C ARG A 667 19.66 -18.01 16.60
N VAL A 668 20.49 -18.11 15.58
CA VAL A 668 20.86 -16.93 14.76
C VAL A 668 19.76 -16.63 13.74
N VAL A 669 19.17 -17.66 13.13
CA VAL A 669 18.04 -17.55 12.20
C VAL A 669 17.05 -18.67 12.48
N GLU A 670 15.76 -18.33 12.52
CA GLU A 670 14.63 -19.23 12.72
C GLU A 670 13.58 -18.92 11.65
N VAL A 671 13.25 -19.88 10.78
CA VAL A 671 12.22 -19.73 9.74
C VAL A 671 11.25 -20.90 9.85
N GLN A 672 10.03 -20.64 10.31
CA GLN A 672 9.04 -21.66 10.61
C GLN A 672 7.71 -21.46 9.88
N ASN A 673 7.04 -22.56 9.54
CA ASN A 673 5.64 -22.62 9.11
C ASN A 673 5.28 -21.72 7.91
N SER A 674 6.25 -21.29 7.09
CA SER A 674 5.98 -20.38 5.97
C SER A 674 5.18 -21.10 4.88
N THR A 675 4.16 -20.42 4.34
CA THR A 675 3.27 -20.95 3.29
C THR A 675 3.79 -20.66 1.88
N GLY A 676 4.93 -19.96 1.78
CA GLY A 676 5.60 -19.60 0.53
C GLY A 676 6.60 -18.46 0.78
N GLY A 677 6.93 -17.70 -0.26
CA GLY A 677 7.87 -16.58 -0.18
C GLY A 677 9.34 -17.01 -0.25
N ALA A 678 10.24 -16.13 0.18
CA ALA A 678 11.68 -16.42 0.22
C ALA A 678 12.41 -15.53 1.26
N ILE A 679 13.28 -16.10 2.07
CA ILE A 679 14.14 -15.36 3.02
C ILE A 679 15.60 -15.46 2.55
N ASN A 680 16.20 -14.35 2.12
CA ASN A 680 17.47 -14.34 1.41
C ASN A 680 18.53 -13.44 2.09
N PHE A 681 19.57 -14.06 2.62
CA PHE A 681 20.76 -13.40 3.18
C PHE A 681 21.85 -13.36 2.11
N THR A 682 21.93 -12.25 1.35
CA THR A 682 22.53 -12.24 0.00
C THR A 682 24.01 -11.92 -0.08
N THR A 683 24.58 -11.25 0.92
CA THR A 683 26.01 -10.89 0.95
C THR A 683 26.64 -11.05 2.34
N GLY A 684 25.93 -10.62 3.38
CA GLY A 684 26.40 -10.71 4.76
C GLY A 684 26.50 -12.15 5.27
N THR A 685 27.27 -12.31 6.34
CA THR A 685 27.51 -13.60 6.98
C THR A 685 26.54 -13.81 8.14
N VAL A 686 25.86 -14.96 8.14
CA VAL A 686 25.10 -15.44 9.29
C VAL A 686 26.05 -16.19 10.23
N THR A 687 26.19 -15.67 11.45
CA THR A 687 27.27 -16.01 12.38
C THR A 687 26.72 -16.53 13.72
N GLY A 688 27.09 -17.75 14.09
CA GLY A 688 26.75 -18.37 15.38
C GLY A 688 28.01 -18.52 16.25
N GLY A 689 28.02 -17.91 17.44
CA GLY A 689 29.05 -18.12 18.45
C GLY A 689 28.91 -19.46 19.17
N ALA A 690 29.91 -19.85 19.97
CA ALA A 690 30.01 -21.17 20.59
C ALA A 690 28.78 -21.62 21.42
N SER A 691 28.07 -20.68 22.05
CA SER A 691 26.86 -20.99 22.82
C SER A 691 25.58 -21.07 21.97
N SER A 692 25.58 -20.56 20.74
CA SER A 692 24.39 -20.45 19.90
C SER A 692 23.76 -21.81 19.60
N THR A 693 22.45 -21.82 19.36
CA THR A 693 21.72 -22.99 18.83
C THR A 693 21.58 -22.97 17.31
N GLY A 694 22.28 -22.06 16.61
CA GLY A 694 22.46 -22.14 15.15
C GLY A 694 21.25 -21.72 14.33
N VAL A 695 21.09 -22.32 13.15
CA VAL A 695 19.99 -22.05 12.19
C VAL A 695 18.92 -23.12 12.28
N ASN A 696 17.65 -22.72 12.15
CA ASN A 696 16.51 -23.62 12.08
C ASN A 696 15.56 -23.26 10.93
N ILE A 697 15.13 -24.27 10.19
CA ILE A 697 14.16 -24.16 9.09
C ILE A 697 13.13 -25.27 9.29
N ASN A 698 11.91 -24.93 9.71
CA ASN A 698 10.92 -25.91 10.19
C ASN A 698 9.56 -25.73 9.52
N ASN A 699 9.15 -26.67 8.67
CA ASN A 699 7.93 -26.58 7.83
C ASN A 699 7.87 -25.32 6.96
N ALA A 700 9.01 -24.89 6.42
CA ALA A 700 9.11 -23.72 5.56
C ALA A 700 8.87 -24.11 4.08
N ASN A 701 7.73 -23.71 3.52
CA ASN A 701 7.43 -23.92 2.09
C ASN A 701 7.94 -22.76 1.23
N GLY A 702 8.37 -21.66 1.85
CA GLY A 702 9.18 -20.63 1.20
C GLY A 702 10.66 -21.02 1.09
N ASN A 703 11.36 -20.43 0.13
CA ASN A 703 12.80 -20.62 -0.01
C ASN A 703 13.56 -19.97 1.15
N VAL A 704 14.71 -20.51 1.53
CA VAL A 704 15.64 -19.89 2.48
C VAL A 704 17.04 -19.95 1.88
N SER A 705 17.71 -18.81 1.72
CA SER A 705 19.05 -18.76 1.13
C SER A 705 20.03 -17.95 1.97
N PHE A 706 21.26 -18.45 2.04
CA PHE A 706 22.41 -17.83 2.69
C PHE A 706 23.55 -17.72 1.68
N ALA A 707 24.28 -16.61 1.71
CA ALA A 707 25.55 -16.47 0.99
C ALA A 707 26.71 -17.10 1.77
N ASN A 708 26.83 -16.77 3.06
CA ASN A 708 27.89 -17.24 3.95
C ASN A 708 27.30 -17.64 5.31
N LEU A 709 27.68 -18.81 5.81
CA LEU A 709 27.17 -19.38 7.06
C LEU A 709 28.31 -19.85 7.97
N THR A 710 28.63 -19.08 9.00
CA THR A 710 29.76 -19.32 9.92
C THR A 710 29.24 -19.69 11.32
N LEU A 711 29.18 -20.97 11.61
CA LEU A 711 28.53 -21.52 12.80
C LEU A 711 29.60 -22.22 13.66
N GLY A 712 30.14 -21.47 14.62
CA GLY A 712 31.36 -21.81 15.32
C GLY A 712 32.62 -21.59 14.47
N THR A 713 33.77 -21.74 15.11
CA THR A 713 35.10 -21.72 14.49
C THR A 713 35.96 -22.81 15.10
N SER A 714 37.05 -23.22 14.44
CA SER A 714 37.96 -24.26 14.96
C SER A 714 38.48 -23.99 16.39
N GLY A 715 38.68 -22.72 16.77
CA GLY A 715 39.07 -22.29 18.12
C GLY A 715 37.93 -21.92 19.07
N SER A 716 36.69 -21.83 18.60
CA SER A 716 35.51 -21.50 19.40
C SER A 716 34.28 -22.20 18.80
N ARG A 717 34.11 -23.46 19.17
CA ARG A 717 33.23 -24.45 18.52
C ARG A 717 31.85 -24.47 19.18
N MET A 718 30.78 -24.64 18.39
CA MET A 718 29.41 -24.68 18.90
C MET A 718 29.12 -25.92 19.74
N THR A 719 28.48 -25.76 20.90
CA THR A 719 28.05 -26.89 21.76
C THR A 719 26.69 -27.47 21.37
N ASN A 720 25.96 -26.84 20.46
CA ASN A 720 24.66 -27.26 19.96
C ASN A 720 24.73 -27.68 18.48
N GLN A 721 23.64 -28.29 17.99
CA GLN A 721 23.48 -28.58 16.56
C GLN A 721 23.55 -27.28 15.73
N ALA A 722 24.30 -27.28 14.64
CA ALA A 722 24.56 -26.05 13.88
C ALA A 722 23.43 -25.68 12.93
N VAL A 723 22.94 -26.63 12.13
CA VAL A 723 21.81 -26.42 11.20
C VAL A 723 20.76 -27.50 11.42
N THR A 724 19.54 -27.07 11.75
CA THR A 724 18.33 -27.90 11.81
C THR A 724 17.45 -27.58 10.59
N ILE A 725 17.06 -28.59 9.82
CA ILE A 725 16.02 -28.49 8.79
C ILE A 725 15.01 -29.62 9.01
N THR A 726 13.73 -29.29 9.10
CA THR A 726 12.67 -30.27 9.34
C THR A 726 11.44 -29.95 8.50
N GLY A 727 11.01 -30.89 7.65
CA GLY A 727 9.81 -30.70 6.84
C GLY A 727 9.92 -29.60 5.77
N GLY A 728 8.76 -29.21 5.23
CA GLY A 728 8.62 -28.17 4.21
C GLY A 728 9.14 -28.57 2.81
N THR A 729 8.72 -27.79 1.81
CA THR A 729 9.00 -28.04 0.38
C THR A 729 9.90 -26.98 -0.28
N GLY A 730 10.46 -26.04 0.50
CA GLY A 730 11.27 -24.93 -0.03
C GLY A 730 12.62 -25.37 -0.62
N THR A 731 13.25 -24.45 -1.36
CA THR A 731 14.69 -24.55 -1.65
C THR A 731 15.49 -23.91 -0.51
N TYR A 732 16.32 -24.72 0.14
CA TYR A 732 17.18 -24.32 1.25
C TYR A 732 18.65 -24.27 0.76
N SER A 733 19.19 -23.07 0.57
CA SER A 733 20.57 -22.89 0.10
C SER A 733 21.46 -22.39 1.23
N LEU A 734 22.37 -23.24 1.71
CA LEU A 734 23.29 -22.95 2.81
C LEU A 734 24.53 -22.13 2.39
N GLY A 735 24.69 -21.86 1.09
CA GLY A 735 25.76 -21.03 0.55
C GLY A 735 27.15 -21.63 0.77
N ASN A 736 28.10 -20.78 1.16
CA ASN A 736 29.42 -21.19 1.62
C ASN A 736 29.40 -21.46 3.15
N VAL A 737 29.74 -22.67 3.54
CA VAL A 737 29.54 -23.20 4.90
C VAL A 737 30.85 -23.25 5.71
N SER A 738 30.80 -22.82 6.96
CA SER A 738 31.88 -22.97 7.94
C SER A 738 31.28 -23.40 9.28
N ILE A 739 31.03 -24.69 9.44
CA ILE A 739 30.45 -25.30 10.65
C ILE A 739 31.54 -25.97 11.48
N PHE A 740 31.69 -25.54 12.73
CA PHE A 740 32.58 -26.15 13.72
C PHE A 740 31.84 -26.37 15.04
N THR A 741 31.50 -27.62 15.35
CA THR A 741 30.84 -28.00 16.61
C THR A 741 31.77 -28.81 17.52
N ASN A 742 31.43 -28.90 18.80
CA ASN A 742 32.09 -29.70 19.82
C ASN A 742 31.17 -30.87 20.21
N ASN A 743 31.21 -31.95 19.43
CA ASN A 743 30.45 -33.18 19.67
C ASN A 743 28.92 -32.99 19.60
N ALA A 744 28.47 -32.01 18.82
CA ALA A 744 27.07 -31.82 18.43
C ALA A 744 26.91 -31.95 16.90
N GLN A 745 25.71 -32.24 16.40
CA GLN A 745 25.54 -32.53 14.97
C GLN A 745 25.74 -31.28 14.08
N GLY A 746 26.26 -31.48 12.87
CA GLY A 746 26.59 -30.38 11.95
C GLY A 746 25.37 -29.90 11.18
N ILE A 747 25.18 -30.42 9.97
CA ILE A 747 23.98 -30.19 9.16
C ILE A 747 23.03 -31.38 9.34
N VAL A 748 21.80 -31.11 9.78
CA VAL A 748 20.74 -32.11 9.92
C VAL A 748 19.50 -31.67 9.16
N ALA A 749 19.05 -32.49 8.21
CA ALA A 749 17.82 -32.29 7.47
C ALA A 749 16.96 -33.56 7.55
N THR A 750 15.73 -33.44 8.06
CA THR A 750 14.82 -34.59 8.24
C THR A 750 13.43 -34.32 7.66
N ASN A 751 12.83 -35.30 6.99
CA ASN A 751 11.48 -35.21 6.40
C ASN A 751 11.26 -34.03 5.42
N ALA A 752 12.32 -33.44 4.85
CA ALA A 752 12.23 -32.30 3.94
C ALA A 752 11.95 -32.75 2.50
N ASP A 753 10.76 -32.45 1.96
CA ASP A 753 10.39 -32.71 0.55
C ASP A 753 10.99 -31.67 -0.44
N GLY A 754 11.79 -30.74 0.08
CA GLY A 754 12.40 -29.64 -0.68
C GLY A 754 13.72 -29.96 -1.40
N THR A 755 14.44 -28.90 -1.76
CA THR A 755 15.80 -28.97 -2.34
C THR A 755 16.82 -28.39 -1.37
N LEU A 756 17.87 -29.13 -1.04
CA LEU A 756 18.95 -28.70 -0.14
C LEU A 756 20.27 -28.49 -0.89
N ASN A 757 20.80 -27.27 -0.85
CA ASN A 757 21.98 -26.85 -1.61
C ASN A 757 23.10 -26.32 -0.71
N SER A 758 24.35 -26.48 -1.15
CA SER A 758 25.52 -25.79 -0.61
C SER A 758 26.56 -25.59 -1.73
N THR A 759 27.25 -24.45 -1.74
CA THR A 759 28.20 -24.08 -2.79
C THR A 759 29.60 -24.62 -2.51
N SER A 760 30.02 -24.55 -1.25
CA SER A 760 31.32 -24.98 -0.74
C SER A 760 31.28 -25.02 0.78
N GLY A 761 32.33 -25.52 1.44
CA GLY A 761 32.49 -25.30 2.88
C GLY A 761 33.12 -26.43 3.67
N ALA A 762 33.36 -26.17 4.95
CA ALA A 762 33.84 -27.15 5.92
C ALA A 762 32.76 -27.45 6.96
N VAL A 763 32.60 -28.73 7.30
CA VAL A 763 31.78 -29.19 8.43
C VAL A 763 32.62 -30.11 9.29
N ASP A 764 32.97 -29.66 10.50
CA ASP A 764 33.81 -30.39 11.46
C ASP A 764 33.13 -30.44 12.83
N THR A 765 32.75 -31.64 13.28
CA THR A 765 31.87 -31.82 14.45
C THR A 765 32.53 -32.48 15.67
N GLY A 766 33.84 -32.72 15.61
CA GLY A 766 34.48 -33.60 16.60
C GLY A 766 33.92 -35.02 16.46
N THR A 767 33.29 -35.57 17.49
CA THR A 767 32.82 -36.96 17.50
C THR A 767 31.41 -37.20 16.94
N ALA A 768 30.57 -36.17 16.83
CA ALA A 768 29.17 -36.32 16.41
C ALA A 768 29.00 -36.39 14.88
N THR A 769 27.84 -36.86 14.40
CA THR A 769 27.50 -36.87 12.96
C THR A 769 27.63 -35.48 12.33
N ALA A 770 28.45 -35.37 11.29
CA ALA A 770 28.70 -34.11 10.60
C ALA A 770 27.55 -33.75 9.65
N ILE A 771 27.05 -34.74 8.91
CA ILE A 771 25.98 -34.62 7.93
C ILE A 771 24.94 -35.71 8.23
N ASN A 772 23.70 -35.34 8.48
CA ASN A 772 22.57 -36.26 8.60
C ASN A 772 21.42 -35.77 7.71
N LEU A 773 21.29 -36.35 6.52
CA LEU A 773 20.23 -36.06 5.56
C LEU A 773 19.29 -37.26 5.52
N ASP A 774 18.02 -37.06 5.87
CA ASP A 774 17.05 -38.12 6.11
C ASP A 774 15.72 -37.74 5.48
N GLY A 775 15.56 -38.04 4.18
CA GLY A 775 14.43 -37.56 3.41
C GLY A 775 13.10 -38.24 3.74
N PRO A 776 11.97 -37.62 3.34
CA PRO A 776 10.68 -38.28 3.33
C PRO A 776 10.61 -39.25 2.13
N ALA A 777 9.56 -40.07 2.05
CA ALA A 777 9.35 -41.03 0.96
C ALA A 777 9.24 -40.42 -0.46
N GLY A 778 9.12 -39.09 -0.59
CA GLY A 778 9.22 -38.34 -1.86
C GLY A 778 10.64 -38.09 -2.37
N LEU A 779 11.65 -38.35 -1.52
CA LEU A 779 13.08 -38.06 -1.67
C LEU A 779 13.47 -36.58 -1.65
N THR A 780 14.31 -36.18 -0.69
CA THR A 780 14.91 -34.83 -0.69
C THR A 780 15.85 -34.66 -1.89
N THR A 781 15.74 -33.55 -2.61
CA THR A 781 16.65 -33.25 -3.73
C THR A 781 17.90 -32.56 -3.21
N LEU A 782 19.09 -33.07 -3.52
CA LEU A 782 20.36 -32.48 -3.11
C LEU A 782 21.05 -31.75 -4.26
N GLY A 783 21.59 -30.57 -3.97
CA GLY A 783 22.59 -29.86 -4.79
C GLY A 783 23.73 -29.40 -3.89
N MET A 784 24.23 -30.31 -3.05
CA MET A 784 25.23 -30.00 -2.02
C MET A 784 26.64 -30.23 -2.52
N THR A 785 27.46 -29.18 -2.50
CA THR A 785 28.92 -29.27 -2.59
C THR A 785 29.55 -28.77 -1.30
N LEU A 786 30.48 -29.55 -0.76
CA LEU A 786 31.31 -29.21 0.39
C LEU A 786 32.79 -29.38 0.03
N THR A 787 33.64 -28.57 0.64
CA THR A 787 35.09 -28.69 0.58
C THR A 787 35.54 -29.86 1.45
N SER A 788 35.12 -29.90 2.71
CA SER A 788 35.50 -30.97 3.64
C SER A 788 34.44 -31.33 4.67
N VAL A 789 34.44 -32.59 5.09
CA VAL A 789 33.59 -33.13 6.16
C VAL A 789 34.45 -33.96 7.13
N THR A 790 34.43 -33.60 8.41
CA THR A 790 35.27 -34.21 9.46
C THR A 790 34.41 -34.63 10.65
N SER A 791 34.56 -35.89 11.05
CA SER A 791 33.87 -36.49 12.21
C SER A 791 34.71 -37.64 12.76
N SER A 792 35.48 -37.39 13.81
CA SER A 792 36.47 -38.32 14.35
C SER A 792 36.19 -38.66 15.82
N GLY A 793 36.09 -39.95 16.13
CA GLY A 793 35.73 -40.46 17.45
C GLY A 793 34.22 -40.59 17.67
N GLY A 794 33.85 -41.14 18.83
CA GLY A 794 32.48 -41.33 19.30
C GLY A 794 31.69 -42.39 18.53
N SER A 795 30.44 -42.61 18.94
CA SER A 795 29.63 -43.70 18.41
C SER A 795 28.74 -43.35 17.21
N ALA A 796 28.39 -42.08 17.04
CA ALA A 796 27.48 -41.65 15.97
C ALA A 796 28.15 -41.74 14.59
N THR A 797 27.45 -42.30 13.59
CA THR A 797 27.92 -42.39 12.20
C THR A 797 28.36 -41.02 11.68
N GLY A 798 29.46 -40.95 10.92
CA GLY A 798 30.07 -39.68 10.49
C GLY A 798 29.23 -38.89 9.46
N ILE A 799 28.79 -39.58 8.40
CA ILE A 799 27.89 -39.07 7.36
C ILE A 799 26.72 -40.04 7.20
N ILE A 800 25.49 -39.57 7.35
CA ILE A 800 24.25 -40.29 7.07
C ILE A 800 23.53 -39.58 5.92
N ILE A 801 23.19 -40.31 4.86
CA ILE A 801 22.40 -39.80 3.73
C ILE A 801 21.35 -40.85 3.34
N GLN A 802 20.08 -40.56 3.61
CA GLN A 802 18.94 -41.44 3.34
C GLN A 802 17.88 -40.74 2.50
N ASP A 803 17.13 -41.53 1.72
CA ASP A 803 15.93 -41.09 0.98
C ASP A 803 16.14 -39.78 0.21
N THR A 804 17.14 -39.78 -0.69
CA THR A 804 17.67 -38.57 -1.35
C THR A 804 18.02 -38.79 -2.81
N ASN A 805 17.84 -37.74 -3.61
CA ASN A 805 18.23 -37.69 -5.01
C ASN A 805 19.10 -36.45 -5.32
N GLY A 806 19.44 -36.23 -6.60
CA GLY A 806 20.28 -35.10 -7.02
C GLY A 806 21.78 -35.41 -6.88
N SER A 807 22.53 -34.57 -6.17
CA SER A 807 23.96 -34.72 -5.92
C SER A 807 24.40 -34.24 -4.53
N PHE A 808 25.26 -35.05 -3.89
CA PHE A 808 26.03 -34.68 -2.70
C PHE A 808 27.51 -34.90 -3.00
N THR A 809 28.31 -33.84 -2.94
CA THR A 809 29.74 -33.88 -3.27
C THR A 809 30.58 -33.35 -2.12
N VAL A 810 31.53 -34.15 -1.63
CA VAL A 810 32.69 -33.65 -0.90
C VAL A 810 33.87 -33.65 -1.86
N ASN A 811 34.44 -32.49 -2.15
CA ASN A 811 35.44 -32.31 -3.22
C ASN A 811 36.89 -32.35 -2.71
N GLY A 812 37.16 -31.93 -1.48
CA GLY A 812 38.49 -31.58 -1.03
C GLY A 812 39.06 -30.35 -1.76
N ASP A 813 40.37 -30.31 -1.93
CA ASP A 813 41.13 -29.21 -2.56
C ASP A 813 40.88 -28.97 -4.06
N GLY A 814 39.94 -29.70 -4.68
CA GLY A 814 39.66 -29.67 -6.11
C GLY A 814 40.76 -30.26 -7.01
N THR A 815 42.03 -30.30 -6.57
CA THR A 815 43.23 -30.33 -7.41
C THR A 815 44.09 -31.59 -7.29
N ASN A 816 44.16 -32.24 -6.12
CA ASN A 816 44.98 -33.43 -5.96
C ASN A 816 44.43 -34.62 -6.77
N THR A 817 45.25 -35.29 -7.58
CA THR A 817 44.86 -36.47 -8.38
C THR A 817 45.72 -37.70 -8.07
N SER A 818 46.41 -37.71 -6.94
CA SER A 818 47.18 -38.87 -6.48
C SER A 818 46.26 -39.97 -5.95
N ARG A 819 46.68 -41.23 -6.12
CA ARG A 819 45.93 -42.38 -5.62
C ARG A 819 45.79 -42.32 -4.10
N GLY A 820 44.55 -42.35 -3.60
CA GLY A 820 44.22 -42.16 -2.19
C GLY A 820 44.17 -40.70 -1.71
N GLY A 821 44.57 -39.74 -2.54
CA GLY A 821 44.48 -38.30 -2.28
C GLY A 821 45.42 -37.80 -1.18
N ASN A 822 44.91 -36.84 -0.40
CA ASN A 822 45.66 -36.13 0.65
C ASN A 822 44.80 -35.75 1.87
N GLY A 823 43.63 -36.37 2.05
CA GLY A 823 42.72 -36.07 3.16
C GLY A 823 42.05 -34.69 3.10
N SER A 824 42.21 -33.92 2.01
CA SER A 824 41.63 -32.57 1.90
C SER A 824 40.11 -32.53 1.88
N GLY A 825 39.44 -33.66 1.58
CA GLY A 825 37.99 -33.85 1.76
C GLY A 825 37.56 -33.99 3.24
N GLY A 826 38.50 -34.01 4.18
CA GLY A 826 38.22 -34.20 5.60
C GLY A 826 38.37 -35.65 6.05
N VAL A 827 38.27 -35.82 7.37
CA VAL A 827 38.60 -37.08 8.06
C VAL A 827 37.40 -37.59 8.85
N ILE A 828 36.86 -38.73 8.45
CA ILE A 828 35.94 -39.49 9.28
C ILE A 828 36.73 -40.64 9.89
N ALA A 829 36.78 -40.75 11.22
CA ALA A 829 37.65 -41.77 11.83
C ALA A 829 37.20 -42.25 13.21
N ASN A 830 37.79 -43.34 13.70
CA ASN A 830 37.66 -43.87 15.07
C ASN A 830 36.19 -44.01 15.52
N LYS A 831 35.34 -44.59 14.66
CA LYS A 831 33.90 -44.70 14.94
C LYS A 831 33.58 -45.96 15.73
N ASN A 832 33.01 -45.76 16.90
CA ASN A 832 32.59 -46.80 17.83
C ASN A 832 31.14 -47.21 17.55
N ASP A 833 30.79 -48.47 17.77
CA ASP A 833 29.44 -49.00 17.56
C ASP A 833 28.69 -49.20 18.90
N GLY A 834 29.44 -49.46 19.97
CA GLY A 834 28.95 -49.74 21.32
C GLY A 834 28.52 -51.19 21.58
N GLY A 835 28.89 -52.15 20.71
CA GLY A 835 28.26 -53.47 20.63
C GLY A 835 26.92 -53.46 19.87
N SER A 836 26.78 -52.53 18.93
CA SER A 836 25.63 -52.36 18.02
C SER A 836 26.03 -52.71 16.58
N ASN A 837 26.67 -53.88 16.46
CA ASN A 837 27.19 -54.50 15.26
C ASN A 837 26.17 -54.41 14.10
N GLY A 838 26.65 -54.11 12.90
CA GLY A 838 25.84 -54.05 11.68
C GLY A 838 24.89 -52.86 11.56
N SER A 839 24.82 -51.96 12.54
CA SER A 839 23.98 -50.76 12.48
C SER A 839 24.46 -49.74 11.44
N GLY A 840 23.51 -49.00 10.85
CA GLY A 840 23.78 -47.86 9.98
C GLY A 840 23.92 -46.53 10.72
N THR A 841 23.31 -46.39 11.90
CA THR A 841 23.23 -45.12 12.65
C THR A 841 24.37 -44.91 13.66
N VAL A 842 25.12 -45.97 13.96
CA VAL A 842 26.33 -45.96 14.80
C VAL A 842 27.45 -46.78 14.16
N GLY A 843 28.70 -46.57 14.59
CA GLY A 843 29.87 -47.36 14.20
C GLY A 843 30.39 -47.16 12.77
N ALA A 844 29.64 -46.51 11.88
CA ALA A 844 30.03 -46.33 10.48
C ALA A 844 30.71 -44.98 10.19
N GLY A 845 31.63 -44.96 9.22
CA GLY A 845 32.15 -43.73 8.63
C GLY A 845 31.06 -43.03 7.82
N VAL A 846 30.54 -43.72 6.80
CA VAL A 846 29.46 -43.26 5.93
C VAL A 846 28.35 -44.30 5.83
N PHE A 847 27.09 -43.89 5.96
CA PHE A 847 25.90 -44.71 5.74
C PHE A 847 24.97 -44.08 4.70
N LEU A 848 24.62 -44.87 3.67
CA LEU A 848 23.76 -44.47 2.56
C LEU A 848 22.56 -45.41 2.44
N ASN A 849 21.34 -44.90 2.28
CA ASN A 849 20.14 -45.73 2.14
C ASN A 849 19.12 -45.08 1.21
N ASN A 850 18.79 -45.72 0.08
CA ASN A 850 17.90 -45.13 -0.94
C ASN A 850 18.39 -43.73 -1.40
N ALA A 851 19.69 -43.65 -1.73
CA ALA A 851 20.40 -42.40 -1.99
C ALA A 851 21.07 -42.38 -3.38
N SER A 852 21.02 -41.24 -4.06
CA SER A 852 21.58 -41.07 -5.41
C SER A 852 22.58 -39.90 -5.52
N GLY A 853 23.62 -40.08 -6.36
CA GLY A 853 24.52 -38.99 -6.77
C GLY A 853 25.59 -38.61 -5.74
N ILE A 854 26.01 -39.57 -4.92
CA ILE A 854 26.95 -39.36 -3.82
C ILE A 854 28.40 -39.43 -4.33
N THR A 855 29.14 -38.33 -4.21
CA THR A 855 30.54 -38.20 -4.67
C THR A 855 31.47 -37.86 -3.49
N LEU A 856 32.38 -38.77 -3.16
CA LEU A 856 33.31 -38.65 -2.02
C LEU A 856 34.75 -38.58 -2.52
N ARG A 857 35.32 -37.36 -2.55
CA ARG A 857 36.67 -37.10 -3.04
C ARG A 857 37.64 -36.66 -1.97
N ARG A 858 38.84 -37.22 -2.00
CA ARG A 858 39.97 -36.86 -1.11
C ARG A 858 39.62 -37.04 0.37
N MET A 859 38.66 -37.92 0.66
CA MET A 859 38.29 -38.32 2.01
C MET A 859 39.37 -39.21 2.60
N GLN A 860 39.55 -39.11 3.92
CA GLN A 860 40.17 -40.18 4.70
C GLN A 860 39.09 -40.79 5.62
N LEU A 861 38.82 -42.08 5.44
CA LEU A 861 37.90 -42.88 6.25
C LEU A 861 38.73 -43.95 6.97
N ASN A 862 38.88 -43.88 8.30
CA ASN A 862 39.71 -44.87 8.99
C ASN A 862 39.28 -45.28 10.41
N ASP A 863 39.44 -46.57 10.70
CA ASP A 863 39.18 -47.19 12.00
C ASP A 863 37.70 -47.04 12.42
N HIS A 864 36.83 -47.89 11.86
CA HIS A 864 35.38 -47.86 12.03
C HIS A 864 34.89 -49.24 12.50
N GLN A 865 34.24 -49.35 13.66
CA GLN A 865 33.83 -50.64 14.21
C GLN A 865 32.72 -51.33 13.40
N ASN A 866 31.86 -50.60 12.65
CA ASN A 866 30.90 -51.23 11.74
C ASN A 866 31.39 -51.18 10.28
N TYR A 867 31.38 -50.00 9.64
CA TYR A 867 31.66 -49.89 8.19
C TYR A 867 32.47 -48.64 7.87
N GLY A 868 33.38 -48.72 6.89
CA GLY A 868 33.95 -47.51 6.28
C GLY A 868 32.89 -46.76 5.49
N ILE A 869 32.28 -47.44 4.53
CA ILE A 869 31.08 -47.02 3.80
C ILE A 869 30.11 -48.20 3.72
N ARG A 870 28.87 -48.01 4.21
CA ARG A 870 27.74 -48.91 3.94
C ARG A 870 26.73 -48.21 3.04
N GLY A 871 26.23 -48.90 2.03
CA GLY A 871 25.18 -48.41 1.15
C GLY A 871 24.12 -49.45 0.84
N THR A 872 22.85 -49.03 0.85
CA THR A 872 21.70 -49.86 0.48
C THR A 872 20.85 -49.14 -0.57
N ASN A 873 20.45 -49.81 -1.65
CA ASN A 873 19.62 -49.25 -2.73
C ASN A 873 20.18 -47.93 -3.32
N ILE A 874 21.49 -47.91 -3.63
CA ILE A 874 22.20 -46.68 -4.05
C ILE A 874 22.35 -46.56 -5.57
N THR A 875 22.42 -45.31 -6.07
CA THR A 875 22.56 -45.02 -7.52
C THR A 875 23.61 -43.93 -7.77
N ASN A 876 24.42 -44.07 -8.83
CA ASN A 876 25.44 -43.09 -9.24
C ASN A 876 26.42 -42.70 -8.11
N PHE A 877 26.94 -43.69 -7.36
CA PHE A 877 27.94 -43.46 -6.31
C PHE A 877 29.36 -43.33 -6.89
N VAL A 878 30.16 -42.40 -6.38
CA VAL A 878 31.56 -42.17 -6.79
C VAL A 878 32.47 -42.03 -5.57
N LEU A 879 33.46 -42.92 -5.44
CA LEU A 879 34.61 -42.76 -4.53
C LEU A 879 35.87 -42.50 -5.36
N GLN A 880 36.51 -41.35 -5.19
CA GLN A 880 37.58 -40.91 -6.10
C GLN A 880 38.72 -40.17 -5.38
N TYR A 881 39.98 -40.56 -5.61
CA TYR A 881 41.14 -40.01 -4.88
C TYR A 881 41.00 -40.10 -3.35
N SER A 882 40.30 -41.11 -2.83
CA SER A 882 39.98 -41.23 -1.40
C SER A 882 40.67 -42.44 -0.77
N THR A 883 40.90 -42.40 0.54
CA THR A 883 41.50 -43.52 1.30
C THR A 883 40.50 -44.07 2.31
N VAL A 884 40.31 -45.39 2.28
CA VAL A 884 39.59 -46.17 3.30
C VAL A 884 40.58 -47.18 3.89
N ASN A 885 40.97 -47.03 5.15
CA ASN A 885 42.00 -47.84 5.80
C ASN A 885 41.78 -47.95 7.31
N GLY A 886 42.76 -48.46 8.07
CA GLY A 886 42.56 -48.81 9.49
C GLY A 886 41.65 -50.03 9.65
N ALA A 887 41.26 -50.36 10.88
CA ALA A 887 40.37 -51.49 11.15
C ALA A 887 38.91 -51.14 10.78
N ASN A 888 38.33 -51.79 9.76
CA ASN A 888 36.95 -51.54 9.32
C ASN A 888 36.08 -52.78 9.55
N GLY A 889 35.19 -52.72 10.54
CA GLY A 889 34.39 -53.83 11.05
C GLY A 889 35.02 -54.54 12.25
N ASP A 890 34.19 -55.03 13.17
CA ASP A 890 34.60 -55.95 14.23
C ASP A 890 33.76 -57.23 14.36
N ASP A 891 32.62 -57.33 13.65
CA ASP A 891 31.80 -58.53 13.54
C ASP A 891 31.69 -59.07 12.09
N ILE A 892 32.01 -60.35 11.94
CA ILE A 892 31.90 -61.07 10.66
C ILE A 892 30.49 -61.58 10.36
N THR A 893 29.59 -61.64 11.36
CA THR A 893 28.22 -62.17 11.20
C THR A 893 27.27 -61.15 10.57
N THR A 894 27.57 -59.86 10.73
CA THR A 894 26.86 -58.71 10.18
C THR A 894 27.38 -58.27 8.81
N ARG A 895 28.43 -58.93 8.28
CA ARG A 895 29.11 -58.66 6.99
C ARG A 895 29.83 -57.30 6.94
N GLU A 896 30.58 -56.96 7.97
CA GLU A 896 31.28 -55.68 8.09
C GLU A 896 32.57 -55.57 7.25
N GLY A 897 32.99 -54.33 6.98
CA GLY A 897 34.14 -54.07 6.11
C GLY A 897 34.26 -52.63 5.61
N SER A 898 35.20 -52.41 4.69
CA SER A 898 35.60 -51.05 4.28
C SER A 898 34.60 -50.39 3.32
N VAL A 899 34.14 -51.07 2.27
CA VAL A 899 33.09 -50.56 1.37
C VAL A 899 32.09 -51.66 1.02
N ILE A 900 30.90 -51.62 1.62
CA ILE A 900 29.88 -52.68 1.50
C ILE A 900 28.59 -52.10 0.89
N PHE A 901 28.17 -52.62 -0.26
CA PHE A 901 26.95 -52.19 -0.95
C PHE A 901 25.96 -53.33 -1.23
N ASP A 902 24.71 -53.12 -0.82
CA ASP A 902 23.57 -54.00 -1.08
C ASP A 902 22.58 -53.31 -2.04
N ASN A 903 22.40 -53.87 -3.24
CA ASN A 903 21.63 -53.31 -4.35
C ASN A 903 22.16 -51.94 -4.82
N VAL A 904 23.09 -51.96 -5.79
CA VAL A 904 23.53 -50.77 -6.53
C VAL A 904 22.83 -50.72 -7.89
N PHE A 905 22.42 -49.55 -8.36
CA PHE A 905 21.68 -49.37 -9.62
C PHE A 905 22.31 -48.33 -10.55
N GLY A 906 21.93 -48.36 -11.83
CA GLY A 906 22.34 -47.35 -12.82
C GLY A 906 23.74 -47.58 -13.40
N GLY A 907 24.27 -46.55 -14.08
CA GLY A 907 25.46 -46.67 -14.94
C GLY A 907 26.68 -45.83 -14.56
N SER A 908 26.57 -44.94 -13.58
CA SER A 908 27.65 -44.00 -13.21
C SER A 908 28.37 -44.38 -11.90
N ASN A 909 28.24 -45.63 -11.45
CA ASN A 909 28.84 -46.07 -10.19
C ASN A 909 30.33 -46.35 -10.37
N SER A 910 31.18 -45.80 -9.51
CA SER A 910 32.61 -46.02 -9.59
C SER A 910 33.38 -45.91 -8.27
N ILE A 911 34.49 -46.62 -8.21
CA ILE A 911 35.56 -46.45 -7.21
C ILE A 911 36.86 -46.34 -8.02
N PHE A 912 37.54 -45.20 -8.00
CA PHE A 912 38.77 -45.04 -8.78
C PHE A 912 39.84 -44.14 -8.18
N GLU A 913 41.11 -44.42 -8.54
CA GLU A 913 42.31 -43.80 -7.96
C GLU A 913 42.25 -43.70 -6.42
N SER A 914 41.66 -44.70 -5.78
CA SER A 914 41.43 -44.75 -4.35
C SER A 914 42.22 -45.89 -3.70
N VAL A 915 42.37 -45.82 -2.38
CA VAL A 915 42.96 -46.88 -1.56
C VAL A 915 41.85 -47.47 -0.70
N VAL A 916 41.66 -48.79 -0.73
CA VAL A 916 40.70 -49.49 0.13
C VAL A 916 41.41 -50.64 0.83
N SER A 917 41.30 -50.70 2.15
CA SER A 917 42.07 -51.63 2.98
C SER A 917 41.49 -51.83 4.37
N GLY A 918 41.97 -52.87 5.07
CA GLY A 918 41.76 -53.08 6.50
C GLY A 918 40.38 -53.59 6.91
N ALA A 919 39.56 -54.04 5.96
CA ALA A 919 38.27 -54.65 6.25
C ALA A 919 38.40 -55.91 7.12
N ILE A 920 37.41 -56.15 7.98
CA ILE A 920 37.31 -57.40 8.74
C ILE A 920 36.94 -58.60 7.86
N GLU A 921 36.00 -58.44 6.92
CA GLU A 921 35.74 -59.40 5.84
C GLU A 921 36.31 -58.88 4.50
N ASP A 922 35.43 -58.26 3.70
CA ASP A 922 35.67 -57.92 2.30
C ASP A 922 36.06 -56.44 2.18
N ASN A 923 37.15 -56.14 1.46
CA ASN A 923 37.61 -54.76 1.28
C ASN A 923 36.59 -53.94 0.45
N VAL A 924 36.09 -54.50 -0.65
CA VAL A 924 34.96 -53.94 -1.42
C VAL A 924 33.96 -55.04 -1.75
N ARG A 925 32.68 -54.81 -1.47
CA ARG A 925 31.57 -55.75 -1.74
C ARG A 925 30.42 -55.04 -2.45
N VAL A 926 29.95 -55.61 -3.56
CA VAL A 926 28.82 -55.09 -4.34
C VAL A 926 27.84 -56.23 -4.63
N GLU A 927 26.66 -56.20 -4.03
CA GLU A 927 25.59 -57.16 -4.32
C GLU A 927 24.46 -56.49 -5.10
N ASN A 928 23.78 -57.23 -5.98
CA ASN A 928 22.45 -56.84 -6.46
C ASN A 928 21.52 -58.06 -6.45
N SER A 929 20.38 -57.91 -5.76
CA SER A 929 19.32 -58.91 -5.63
C SER A 929 17.98 -58.44 -6.22
N SER A 930 17.91 -57.19 -6.67
CA SER A 930 16.74 -56.56 -7.27
C SER A 930 16.73 -56.72 -8.78
N SER A 931 15.54 -56.70 -9.40
CA SER A 931 15.38 -56.64 -10.85
C SER A 931 15.80 -55.29 -11.47
N THR A 932 16.01 -54.25 -10.65
CA THR A 932 16.59 -52.97 -11.11
C THR A 932 18.05 -53.17 -11.51
N ALA A 933 18.41 -52.76 -12.73
CA ALA A 933 19.70 -53.06 -13.33
C ALA A 933 20.85 -52.18 -12.79
N LEU A 934 22.00 -52.82 -12.53
CA LEU A 934 23.30 -52.19 -12.43
C LEU A 934 23.96 -52.24 -13.82
N THR A 935 23.80 -51.18 -14.61
CA THR A 935 24.29 -51.15 -16.00
C THR A 935 25.78 -50.84 -16.09
N SER A 936 26.40 -50.33 -15.01
CA SER A 936 27.85 -50.29 -14.84
C SER A 936 28.24 -50.02 -13.37
N PHE A 937 29.20 -50.80 -12.89
CA PHE A 937 30.04 -50.49 -11.72
C PHE A 937 31.52 -50.58 -12.13
N ASN A 938 32.21 -49.44 -12.18
CA ASN A 938 33.60 -49.35 -12.62
C ASN A 938 34.54 -49.20 -11.40
N ILE A 939 35.30 -50.25 -11.10
CA ILE A 939 36.36 -50.21 -10.10
C ILE A 939 37.72 -50.22 -10.82
N SER A 940 38.39 -49.08 -10.87
CA SER A 940 39.63 -48.94 -11.66
C SER A 940 40.73 -48.05 -11.07
N ASN A 941 41.97 -48.40 -11.38
CA ASN A 941 43.16 -47.68 -10.92
C ASN A 941 43.25 -47.58 -9.38
N ASN A 942 42.73 -48.54 -8.62
CA ASN A 942 42.79 -48.52 -7.15
C ASN A 942 43.98 -49.32 -6.59
N ASN A 943 44.22 -49.14 -5.29
CA ASN A 943 44.91 -50.13 -4.46
C ASN A 943 43.87 -50.78 -3.53
N ILE A 944 43.65 -52.09 -3.63
CA ILE A 944 42.65 -52.84 -2.85
C ILE A 944 43.36 -53.95 -2.08
N GLN A 945 43.66 -53.71 -0.81
CA GLN A 945 44.75 -54.42 -0.14
C GLN A 945 44.60 -54.63 1.37
N ASN A 946 45.39 -55.54 1.94
CA ASN A 946 45.60 -55.71 3.38
C ASN A 946 44.30 -55.78 4.20
N ASN A 947 43.46 -56.80 3.98
CA ASN A 947 42.33 -57.07 4.90
C ASN A 947 42.81 -57.78 6.20
N SER A 948 41.91 -57.92 7.18
CA SER A 948 42.22 -58.39 8.55
C SER A 948 43.03 -59.70 8.58
N SER A 949 44.11 -59.73 9.37
CA SER A 949 44.90 -60.96 9.60
C SER A 949 44.16 -62.03 10.40
N VAL A 950 43.15 -61.62 11.19
CA VAL A 950 42.35 -62.51 12.05
C VAL A 950 41.18 -63.13 11.28
N SER A 951 40.51 -62.32 10.47
CA SER A 951 39.17 -62.60 9.94
C SER A 951 38.99 -62.31 8.45
N GLY A 952 39.96 -61.61 7.83
CA GLY A 952 39.90 -61.10 6.45
C GLY A 952 39.44 -62.13 5.43
N ASN A 953 38.67 -61.64 4.45
CA ASN A 953 38.00 -62.41 3.41
C ASN A 953 38.47 -61.90 2.03
N ILE A 954 37.61 -61.29 1.21
CA ILE A 954 37.89 -61.02 -0.22
C ILE A 954 38.43 -59.61 -0.46
N GLY A 955 39.23 -59.42 -1.53
CA GLY A 955 39.63 -58.09 -2.00
C GLY A 955 38.48 -57.32 -2.64
N PHE A 956 37.94 -57.83 -3.75
CA PHE A 956 36.70 -57.35 -4.38
C PHE A 956 35.70 -58.51 -4.56
N ARG A 957 34.52 -58.40 -3.95
CA ARG A 957 33.39 -59.32 -4.11
C ARG A 957 32.28 -58.67 -4.94
N CYS A 958 31.74 -59.36 -5.95
CA CYS A 958 30.51 -58.96 -6.61
C CYS A 958 29.48 -60.09 -6.82
N GLU A 959 28.24 -59.91 -6.38
CA GLU A 959 27.24 -61.00 -6.37
C GLU A 959 25.92 -60.57 -7.03
N SER A 960 25.58 -61.20 -8.16
CA SER A 960 24.29 -61.06 -8.83
C SER A 960 23.36 -62.18 -8.35
N ARG A 961 22.20 -61.81 -7.81
CA ARG A 961 21.23 -62.68 -7.13
C ARG A 961 19.83 -62.61 -7.73
N SER A 962 19.00 -63.60 -7.41
CA SER A 962 17.58 -63.63 -7.78
C SER A 962 17.39 -63.41 -9.30
N SER A 963 16.78 -62.30 -9.72
CA SER A 963 16.57 -61.92 -11.13
C SER A 963 17.37 -60.68 -11.55
N ALA A 964 18.42 -60.33 -10.82
CA ALA A 964 19.20 -59.12 -11.05
C ALA A 964 19.92 -59.11 -12.40
N ASN A 965 20.16 -57.91 -12.92
CA ASN A 965 21.03 -57.67 -14.08
C ASN A 965 22.17 -56.76 -13.64
N MET A 966 23.40 -57.25 -13.78
CA MET A 966 24.59 -56.64 -13.20
C MET A 966 25.73 -56.57 -14.22
N THR A 967 26.35 -55.40 -14.36
CA THR A 967 27.53 -55.19 -15.23
C THR A 967 28.66 -54.55 -14.44
N VAL A 968 29.83 -55.18 -14.43
CA VAL A 968 30.98 -54.83 -13.57
C VAL A 968 32.26 -54.76 -14.39
N VAL A 969 33.06 -53.71 -14.17
CA VAL A 969 34.37 -53.54 -14.82
C VAL A 969 35.45 -53.36 -13.74
N VAL A 970 36.36 -54.32 -13.65
CA VAL A 970 37.51 -54.33 -12.73
C VAL A 970 38.77 -54.09 -13.56
N ASN A 971 39.25 -52.85 -13.67
CA ASN A 971 40.31 -52.48 -14.62
C ASN A 971 41.54 -51.79 -13.98
N ASN A 972 42.75 -52.28 -14.25
CA ASN A 972 44.02 -51.63 -13.88
C ASN A 972 44.18 -51.36 -12.36
N ASN A 973 43.59 -52.20 -11.49
CA ASN A 973 43.78 -52.11 -10.04
C ASN A 973 45.00 -52.90 -9.59
N ASN A 974 45.59 -52.50 -8.46
CA ASN A 974 46.60 -53.27 -7.75
C ASN A 974 45.99 -53.91 -6.49
N PHE A 975 46.21 -55.20 -6.31
CA PHE A 975 45.74 -55.99 -5.17
C PHE A 975 46.90 -56.72 -4.47
N SER A 976 46.88 -56.71 -3.14
CA SER A 976 47.84 -57.43 -2.28
C SER A 976 47.31 -57.57 -0.85
N GLY A 977 47.65 -58.64 -0.14
CA GLY A 977 47.24 -58.85 1.26
C GLY A 977 45.74 -59.10 1.44
N ASN A 978 45.10 -59.78 0.47
CA ASN A 978 43.69 -60.18 0.56
C ASN A 978 43.57 -61.69 0.84
N ARG A 979 42.98 -62.04 1.99
CA ARG A 979 43.19 -63.31 2.71
C ARG A 979 42.49 -64.56 2.18
N THR A 980 41.42 -64.47 1.37
CA THR A 980 40.74 -65.66 0.81
C THR A 980 40.75 -65.69 -0.71
N ASP A 981 40.02 -64.78 -1.36
CA ASP A 981 40.04 -64.57 -2.81
C ASP A 981 40.42 -63.11 -3.11
N THR A 982 41.13 -62.83 -4.21
CA THR A 982 41.45 -61.43 -4.54
C THR A 982 40.30 -60.75 -5.27
N ILE A 983 39.76 -61.39 -6.30
CA ILE A 983 38.53 -61.01 -7.00
C ILE A 983 37.61 -62.23 -6.97
N ASN A 984 36.40 -62.09 -6.45
CA ASN A 984 35.36 -63.13 -6.48
C ASN A 984 34.06 -62.54 -7.01
N CYS A 985 33.50 -63.13 -8.06
CA CYS A 985 32.21 -62.70 -8.58
C CYS A 985 31.31 -63.87 -8.97
N ASN A 986 30.06 -63.86 -8.49
CA ASN A 986 29.10 -64.95 -8.66
C ASN A 986 27.79 -64.50 -9.31
N GLY A 987 27.29 -65.27 -10.29
CA GLY A 987 25.94 -65.16 -10.84
C GLY A 987 25.03 -66.31 -10.36
N SER A 988 23.99 -65.99 -9.61
CA SER A 988 23.12 -66.96 -8.92
C SER A 988 21.62 -66.75 -9.23
N GLY A 989 20.75 -67.65 -8.77
CA GLY A 989 19.31 -67.57 -9.06
C GLY A 989 18.99 -67.76 -10.55
N THR A 990 18.39 -66.75 -11.17
CA THR A 990 18.19 -66.59 -12.63
C THR A 990 18.81 -65.28 -13.14
N SER A 991 19.77 -64.72 -12.40
CA SER A 991 20.38 -63.42 -12.66
C SER A 991 21.26 -63.40 -13.92
N GLN A 992 21.57 -62.19 -14.37
CA GLN A 992 22.58 -61.90 -15.39
C GLN A 992 23.75 -61.15 -14.73
N LEU A 993 24.98 -61.57 -15.04
CA LEU A 993 26.21 -60.89 -14.64
C LEU A 993 27.14 -60.79 -15.86
N ASN A 994 27.43 -59.56 -16.29
CA ASN A 994 28.45 -59.27 -17.30
C ASN A 994 29.67 -58.69 -16.58
N ILE A 995 30.83 -59.34 -16.67
CA ILE A 995 32.04 -58.89 -15.97
C ILE A 995 33.27 -58.82 -16.85
N THR A 996 33.95 -57.67 -16.83
CA THR A 996 35.29 -57.50 -17.38
C THR A 996 36.29 -57.40 -16.24
N VAL A 997 37.30 -58.26 -16.24
CA VAL A 997 38.45 -58.18 -15.32
C VAL A 997 39.70 -57.99 -16.18
N SER A 998 40.26 -56.78 -16.21
CA SER A 998 41.34 -56.46 -17.15
C SER A 998 42.49 -55.66 -16.57
N ASN A 999 43.71 -55.91 -17.05
CA ASN A 999 44.93 -55.17 -16.70
C ASN A 999 45.30 -55.14 -15.20
N ASN A 1000 44.66 -55.94 -14.34
CA ASN A 1000 44.87 -55.87 -12.90
C ASN A 1000 46.20 -56.55 -12.49
N ILE A 1001 46.82 -56.04 -11.42
CA ILE A 1001 47.99 -56.63 -10.78
C ILE A 1001 47.55 -57.25 -9.45
N ILE A 1002 47.82 -58.54 -9.29
CA ILE A 1002 47.52 -59.34 -8.08
C ILE A 1002 48.84 -59.90 -7.56
N THR A 1003 49.22 -59.55 -6.33
CA THR A 1003 50.54 -59.85 -5.72
C THR A 1003 50.41 -60.22 -4.24
N ARG A 1004 51.50 -60.62 -3.59
CA ARG A 1004 51.53 -60.83 -2.14
C ARG A 1004 51.55 -59.52 -1.35
N GLY A 1005 50.80 -59.49 -0.26
CA GLY A 1005 50.91 -58.58 0.87
C GLY A 1005 51.03 -59.38 2.17
N SER A 1006 52.26 -59.57 2.64
CA SER A 1006 52.51 -60.27 3.92
C SER A 1006 51.75 -59.58 5.06
N PRO A 1007 50.96 -60.30 5.89
CA PRO A 1007 50.93 -61.76 6.03
C PRO A 1007 49.77 -62.51 5.34
N ASN A 1008 48.90 -61.81 4.60
CA ASN A 1008 47.50 -62.21 4.44
C ASN A 1008 47.06 -62.47 2.97
N ASP A 1009 47.69 -63.37 2.19
CA ASP A 1009 47.21 -63.64 0.82
C ASP A 1009 46.55 -65.01 0.62
N GLY A 1010 45.56 -64.98 -0.26
CA GLY A 1010 44.53 -65.99 -0.37
C GLY A 1010 44.81 -67.23 -1.22
N ASN A 1011 43.74 -68.00 -1.29
CA ASN A 1011 43.58 -69.26 -1.98
C ASN A 1011 43.41 -69.04 -3.49
N ILE A 1012 42.64 -68.03 -3.92
CA ILE A 1012 42.36 -67.76 -5.35
C ILE A 1012 42.68 -66.31 -5.75
N GLY A 1013 43.29 -66.14 -6.93
CA GLY A 1013 43.49 -64.82 -7.55
C GLY A 1013 42.16 -64.26 -8.09
N ILE A 1014 41.77 -64.71 -9.28
CA ILE A 1014 40.49 -64.33 -9.92
C ILE A 1014 39.54 -65.52 -9.83
N ASN A 1015 38.34 -65.34 -9.29
CA ASN A 1015 37.33 -66.37 -9.10
C ASN A 1015 35.99 -65.93 -9.70
N ILE A 1016 35.62 -66.47 -10.87
CA ILE A 1016 34.33 -66.22 -11.52
C ILE A 1016 33.48 -67.48 -11.44
N THR A 1017 32.28 -67.38 -10.88
CA THR A 1017 31.38 -68.52 -10.65
C THR A 1017 29.98 -68.24 -11.16
N ALA A 1018 29.26 -69.30 -11.49
CA ALA A 1018 27.81 -69.27 -11.65
C ALA A 1018 27.17 -70.48 -10.98
N ASP A 1019 26.02 -70.26 -10.35
CA ASP A 1019 25.23 -71.31 -9.69
C ASP A 1019 23.75 -71.23 -10.10
N SER A 1020 22.93 -72.12 -9.53
CA SER A 1020 21.48 -72.17 -9.78
C SER A 1020 21.17 -72.23 -11.29
N SER A 1021 20.56 -71.19 -11.86
CA SER A 1021 20.37 -70.99 -13.29
C SER A 1021 20.86 -69.59 -13.72
N GLY A 1022 21.89 -69.07 -13.04
CA GLY A 1022 22.51 -67.79 -13.36
C GLY A 1022 23.21 -67.80 -14.72
N GLN A 1023 23.26 -66.63 -15.36
CA GLN A 1023 23.90 -66.40 -16.65
C GLN A 1023 25.08 -65.44 -16.47
N VAL A 1024 26.30 -65.91 -16.74
CA VAL A 1024 27.52 -65.11 -16.56
C VAL A 1024 28.26 -64.95 -17.89
N THR A 1025 28.41 -63.70 -18.32
CA THR A 1025 29.29 -63.31 -19.43
C THR A 1025 30.58 -62.76 -18.83
N TYR A 1026 31.76 -63.25 -19.23
CA TYR A 1026 33.02 -62.80 -18.65
C TYR A 1026 34.15 -62.59 -19.68
N ASP A 1027 34.99 -61.59 -19.43
CA ASP A 1027 36.25 -61.36 -20.15
C ASP A 1027 37.36 -61.08 -19.14
N ILE A 1028 38.32 -62.02 -19.05
CA ILE A 1028 39.46 -61.94 -18.14
C ILE A 1028 40.71 -61.71 -19.00
N ASP A 1029 41.13 -60.45 -19.13
CA ASP A 1029 42.12 -60.01 -20.13
C ASP A 1029 43.37 -59.35 -19.53
N ASN A 1030 44.57 -59.78 -19.95
CA ASN A 1030 45.84 -59.09 -19.66
C ASN A 1030 46.11 -58.87 -18.15
N ASN A 1031 45.55 -59.70 -17.27
CA ASN A 1031 45.80 -59.60 -15.83
C ASN A 1031 47.13 -60.25 -15.47
N ARG A 1032 47.78 -59.68 -14.46
CA ARG A 1032 49.01 -60.19 -13.85
C ARG A 1032 48.70 -60.80 -12.49
N VAL A 1033 48.76 -62.12 -12.42
CA VAL A 1033 48.51 -62.89 -11.21
C VAL A 1033 49.83 -63.50 -10.73
N GLY A 1034 50.48 -62.85 -9.75
CA GLY A 1034 51.79 -63.22 -9.21
C GLY A 1034 52.92 -62.22 -9.54
N THR A 1035 54.02 -62.32 -8.79
CA THR A 1035 55.09 -61.31 -8.74
C THR A 1035 55.98 -61.24 -9.99
N PRO A 1036 56.73 -60.14 -10.19
CA PRO A 1036 57.83 -60.08 -11.15
C PRO A 1036 59.04 -60.90 -10.73
N ASP A 1037 59.66 -61.52 -11.73
CA ASP A 1037 61.00 -62.13 -11.75
C ASP A 1037 61.35 -63.15 -10.63
N GLY A 1038 62.60 -63.61 -10.64
CA GLY A 1038 63.12 -64.68 -9.78
C GLY A 1038 63.66 -64.22 -8.43
N SER A 1039 63.43 -62.96 -8.04
CA SER A 1039 63.88 -62.37 -6.78
C SER A 1039 63.06 -62.87 -5.58
N THR A 1040 63.28 -64.13 -5.19
CA THR A 1040 62.67 -64.87 -4.06
C THR A 1040 61.18 -65.21 -4.21
N ASP A 1041 60.78 -66.41 -3.77
CA ASP A 1041 59.40 -66.94 -3.90
C ASP A 1041 58.37 -66.21 -3.00
N GLN A 1042 58.03 -64.98 -3.40
CA GLN A 1042 56.83 -64.28 -2.96
C GLN A 1042 55.59 -64.81 -3.71
N SER A 1043 55.41 -66.12 -3.62
CA SER A 1043 54.40 -66.92 -4.30
C SER A 1043 53.34 -67.38 -3.26
N LEU A 1044 52.02 -67.15 -3.46
CA LEU A 1044 50.99 -67.56 -2.47
C LEU A 1044 49.75 -68.31 -2.97
N LEU A 1045 49.29 -68.06 -4.20
CA LEU A 1045 47.97 -68.58 -4.64
C LEU A 1045 47.98 -70.10 -4.86
N ASN A 1046 46.91 -70.74 -4.40
CA ASN A 1046 46.55 -72.10 -4.80
C ASN A 1046 46.04 -72.04 -6.24
N THR A 1047 44.93 -71.36 -6.52
CA THR A 1047 44.41 -71.22 -7.89
C THR A 1047 44.65 -69.80 -8.43
N GLY A 1048 45.28 -69.66 -9.59
CA GLY A 1048 45.54 -68.35 -10.19
C GLY A 1048 44.26 -67.70 -10.73
N ILE A 1049 43.61 -68.37 -11.68
CA ILE A 1049 42.31 -68.01 -12.23
C ILE A 1049 41.37 -69.22 -12.12
N ASN A 1050 40.16 -69.02 -11.60
CA ASN A 1050 39.10 -70.01 -11.48
C ASN A 1050 37.83 -69.55 -12.22
N VAL A 1051 37.26 -70.46 -13.00
CA VAL A 1051 36.02 -70.27 -13.76
C VAL A 1051 35.14 -71.51 -13.50
N PHE A 1052 34.04 -71.39 -12.76
CA PHE A 1052 33.23 -72.54 -12.31
C PHE A 1052 31.73 -72.40 -12.57
N ALA A 1053 31.16 -73.30 -13.39
CA ALA A 1053 29.74 -73.35 -13.71
C ALA A 1053 29.04 -74.51 -12.95
N GLY A 1054 28.19 -74.17 -11.98
CA GLY A 1054 27.42 -75.09 -11.13
C GLY A 1054 25.92 -75.19 -11.48
N ASN A 1055 25.22 -76.12 -10.84
CA ASN A 1055 23.81 -76.49 -11.03
C ASN A 1055 23.37 -76.57 -12.52
N THR A 1056 22.55 -75.61 -12.97
CA THR A 1056 22.05 -75.44 -14.35
C THR A 1056 22.40 -74.05 -14.91
N SER A 1057 23.44 -73.42 -14.37
CA SER A 1057 23.96 -72.12 -14.84
C SER A 1057 24.53 -72.19 -16.25
N THR A 1058 24.66 -71.02 -16.88
CA THR A 1058 25.35 -70.86 -18.17
C THR A 1058 26.46 -69.82 -18.02
N MET A 1059 27.68 -70.18 -18.41
CA MET A 1059 28.80 -69.26 -18.47
C MET A 1059 29.39 -69.19 -19.87
N ASN A 1060 29.55 -67.97 -20.38
CA ASN A 1060 30.11 -67.65 -21.70
C ASN A 1060 31.25 -66.66 -21.52
N GLY A 1061 32.44 -66.90 -22.07
CA GLY A 1061 33.50 -65.91 -21.91
C GLY A 1061 34.88 -66.30 -22.36
N GLN A 1062 35.83 -65.42 -22.06
CA GLN A 1062 37.22 -65.54 -22.50
C GLN A 1062 38.19 -65.34 -21.32
N VAL A 1063 39.28 -66.11 -21.33
CA VAL A 1063 40.42 -65.98 -20.42
C VAL A 1063 41.64 -65.82 -21.31
N ARG A 1064 42.10 -64.57 -21.50
CA ARG A 1064 43.04 -64.24 -22.57
C ARG A 1064 44.18 -63.31 -22.15
N ASN A 1065 45.35 -63.47 -22.76
CA ASN A 1065 46.56 -62.65 -22.53
C ASN A 1065 47.08 -62.61 -21.08
N ASN A 1066 46.54 -63.40 -20.14
CA ASN A 1066 46.88 -63.28 -18.71
C ASN A 1066 48.27 -63.88 -18.42
N ARG A 1067 48.97 -63.30 -17.44
CA ARG A 1067 50.22 -63.85 -16.89
C ARG A 1067 49.98 -64.38 -15.49
N VAL A 1068 50.05 -65.69 -15.30
CA VAL A 1068 49.78 -66.38 -14.03
C VAL A 1068 51.04 -67.07 -13.51
N ILE A 1069 51.35 -66.88 -12.22
CA ILE A 1069 52.53 -67.43 -11.53
C ILE A 1069 52.08 -68.00 -10.18
N ASN A 1070 52.24 -69.31 -9.99
CA ASN A 1070 51.78 -70.04 -8.81
C ASN A 1070 52.87 -70.23 -7.74
N ARG A 1071 52.50 -70.94 -6.66
CA ARG A 1071 53.24 -71.04 -5.39
C ARG A 1071 54.62 -71.72 -5.40
N GLY A 1072 55.10 -72.23 -6.53
CA GLY A 1072 56.38 -72.93 -6.61
C GLY A 1072 56.31 -74.42 -6.24
N ALA A 1073 57.47 -75.05 -6.14
CA ALA A 1073 57.61 -76.50 -6.03
C ALA A 1073 57.03 -77.06 -4.71
N GLY A 1074 56.42 -78.25 -4.77
CA GLY A 1074 55.94 -78.96 -3.58
C GLY A 1074 54.63 -78.42 -2.99
N VAL A 1075 53.93 -77.52 -3.68
CA VAL A 1075 52.63 -76.99 -3.23
C VAL A 1075 51.51 -77.28 -4.23
N SER A 1076 50.35 -77.67 -3.71
CA SER A 1076 49.11 -77.81 -4.48
C SER A 1076 48.66 -76.45 -5.00
N GLY A 1077 48.25 -76.42 -6.26
CA GLY A 1077 47.84 -75.21 -6.95
C GLY A 1077 47.77 -75.35 -8.46
N ILE A 1078 46.85 -74.59 -9.06
CA ILE A 1078 46.51 -74.63 -10.49
C ILE A 1078 46.66 -73.23 -11.09
N GLY A 1079 47.22 -73.13 -12.29
CA GLY A 1079 47.32 -71.85 -13.00
C GLY A 1079 45.95 -71.30 -13.39
N ILE A 1080 45.31 -71.95 -14.36
CA ILE A 1080 43.96 -71.62 -14.81
C ILE A 1080 43.09 -72.87 -14.67
N ARG A 1081 42.05 -72.81 -13.82
CA ARG A 1081 41.06 -73.87 -13.63
C ARG A 1081 39.72 -73.45 -14.21
N LEU A 1082 39.18 -74.27 -15.12
CA LEU A 1082 37.86 -74.08 -15.71
C LEU A 1082 37.03 -75.35 -15.52
N VAL A 1083 35.81 -75.22 -14.98
CA VAL A 1083 34.99 -76.35 -14.53
C VAL A 1083 33.54 -76.22 -14.95
N GLN A 1084 33.04 -77.26 -15.63
CA GLN A 1084 31.62 -77.52 -15.84
C GLN A 1084 31.25 -78.65 -14.86
N ALA A 1085 30.60 -78.32 -13.74
CA ALA A 1085 30.51 -79.24 -12.61
C ALA A 1085 29.37 -80.26 -12.72
N THR A 1086 28.21 -79.86 -13.26
CA THR A 1086 26.91 -80.55 -13.07
C THR A 1086 26.10 -80.56 -14.38
N ASN A 1087 24.92 -79.92 -14.44
CA ASN A 1087 24.08 -79.85 -15.63
C ASN A 1087 24.17 -78.45 -16.29
N SER A 1088 25.22 -77.73 -15.95
CA SER A 1088 25.57 -76.39 -16.41
C SER A 1088 26.17 -76.38 -17.82
N THR A 1089 26.18 -75.19 -18.43
CA THR A 1089 26.85 -74.90 -19.71
C THR A 1089 28.08 -74.03 -19.46
N LEU A 1090 29.22 -74.39 -20.06
CA LEU A 1090 30.46 -73.61 -20.04
C LEU A 1090 31.01 -73.46 -21.46
N ASN A 1091 30.97 -72.26 -22.03
CA ASN A 1091 31.55 -71.97 -23.33
C ASN A 1091 32.71 -70.99 -23.14
N VAL A 1092 33.94 -71.41 -23.47
CA VAL A 1092 35.15 -70.66 -23.11
C VAL A 1092 36.27 -70.70 -24.15
N ASN A 1093 36.87 -69.53 -24.39
CA ASN A 1093 38.14 -69.37 -25.10
C ASN A 1093 39.28 -69.10 -24.08
N VAL A 1094 40.29 -69.96 -24.03
CA VAL A 1094 41.49 -69.81 -23.18
C VAL A 1094 42.68 -69.53 -24.08
N ASP A 1095 43.06 -68.26 -24.24
CA ASP A 1095 43.87 -67.78 -25.37
C ASP A 1095 45.13 -66.99 -24.97
N ASN A 1096 46.29 -67.30 -25.54
CA ASN A 1096 47.53 -66.52 -25.39
C ASN A 1096 47.95 -66.26 -23.92
N ASN A 1097 47.57 -67.12 -22.96
CA ASN A 1097 47.96 -66.95 -21.55
C ASN A 1097 49.36 -67.51 -21.29
N THR A 1098 50.12 -66.83 -20.43
CA THR A 1098 51.41 -67.32 -19.92
C THR A 1098 51.24 -67.83 -18.49
N VAL A 1099 51.40 -69.13 -18.27
CA VAL A 1099 51.29 -69.78 -16.95
C VAL A 1099 52.64 -70.32 -16.51
N SER A 1100 53.10 -70.05 -15.29
CA SER A 1100 54.34 -70.61 -14.76
C SER A 1100 54.37 -70.88 -13.24
N ASN A 1101 55.44 -71.53 -12.78
CA ASN A 1101 55.72 -71.82 -11.36
C ASN A 1101 54.67 -72.69 -10.64
N VAL A 1102 53.98 -73.56 -11.39
CA VAL A 1102 52.96 -74.48 -10.85
C VAL A 1102 53.61 -75.70 -10.21
N GLY A 1103 53.22 -76.00 -8.97
CA GLY A 1103 53.90 -76.93 -8.06
C GLY A 1103 53.54 -78.41 -8.21
N LEU A 1104 52.29 -78.77 -7.89
CA LEU A 1104 51.83 -80.17 -7.81
C LEU A 1104 50.62 -80.54 -8.69
N ASP A 1105 49.75 -79.60 -9.09
CA ASP A 1105 48.54 -79.93 -9.86
C ASP A 1105 48.70 -79.62 -11.36
N PHE A 1106 48.06 -78.54 -11.85
CA PHE A 1106 47.86 -78.33 -13.30
C PHE A 1106 48.22 -76.92 -13.76
N GLY A 1107 48.87 -76.80 -14.92
CA GLY A 1107 49.08 -75.51 -15.56
C GLY A 1107 47.76 -74.89 -16.01
N ILE A 1108 47.09 -75.55 -16.95
CA ILE A 1108 45.71 -75.27 -17.36
C ILE A 1108 44.89 -76.56 -17.17
N GLN A 1109 43.81 -76.49 -16.40
CA GLN A 1109 42.86 -77.59 -16.21
C GLN A 1109 41.47 -77.19 -16.73
N LEU A 1110 40.95 -77.96 -17.67
CA LEU A 1110 39.53 -77.98 -18.02
C LEU A 1110 38.92 -79.32 -17.63
N ASP A 1111 37.91 -79.29 -16.77
CA ASP A 1111 37.16 -80.48 -16.34
C ASP A 1111 35.66 -80.26 -16.58
N ALA A 1112 35.09 -81.04 -17.50
CA ALA A 1112 33.66 -81.08 -17.77
C ALA A 1112 33.03 -82.36 -17.21
N GLY A 1113 31.86 -82.22 -16.59
CA GLY A 1113 31.21 -83.27 -15.82
C GLY A 1113 32.00 -83.65 -14.57
N GLN A 1114 32.42 -82.66 -13.76
CA GLN A 1114 33.23 -82.90 -12.56
C GLN A 1114 32.52 -83.79 -11.53
N ASN A 1115 31.22 -83.53 -11.27
CA ASN A 1115 30.43 -84.22 -10.27
C ASN A 1115 29.76 -85.47 -10.84
N ALA A 1116 29.52 -86.47 -9.99
CA ALA A 1116 28.81 -87.69 -10.36
C ALA A 1116 27.40 -87.39 -10.90
N GLY A 1117 27.02 -88.01 -12.02
CA GLY A 1117 25.71 -87.82 -12.64
C GLY A 1117 25.54 -86.53 -13.47
N ALA A 1118 26.58 -85.72 -13.63
CA ALA A 1118 26.57 -84.54 -14.49
C ALA A 1118 26.21 -84.86 -15.96
N THR A 1119 25.33 -84.05 -16.56
CA THR A 1119 24.89 -84.14 -17.97
C THR A 1119 25.12 -82.84 -18.77
N GLY A 1120 25.97 -81.94 -18.27
CA GLY A 1120 26.16 -80.60 -18.83
C GLY A 1120 26.89 -80.54 -20.17
N PHE A 1121 27.03 -79.31 -20.69
CA PHE A 1121 27.62 -79.03 -22.00
C PHE A 1121 28.85 -78.12 -21.88
N CYS A 1122 29.89 -78.37 -22.67
CA CYS A 1122 31.12 -77.57 -22.64
C CYS A 1122 31.68 -77.33 -24.05
N GLN A 1123 31.89 -76.06 -24.41
CA GLN A 1123 32.66 -75.68 -25.61
C GLN A 1123 33.97 -75.03 -25.19
N ILE A 1124 35.07 -75.57 -25.69
CA ILE A 1124 36.42 -75.29 -25.21
C ILE A 1124 37.30 -74.90 -26.40
N ALA A 1125 37.92 -73.74 -26.31
CA ALA A 1125 39.17 -73.47 -27.00
C ALA A 1125 40.30 -73.30 -26.00
N VAL A 1126 41.45 -73.91 -26.31
CA VAL A 1126 42.72 -73.68 -25.62
C VAL A 1126 43.74 -73.35 -26.69
N THR A 1127 44.03 -72.07 -26.89
CA THR A 1127 44.88 -71.58 -27.99
C THR A 1127 46.06 -70.75 -27.58
N ASP A 1128 47.20 -71.00 -28.23
CA ASP A 1128 48.42 -70.18 -28.18
C ASP A 1128 48.99 -69.91 -26.77
N ASN A 1129 48.58 -70.70 -25.76
CA ASN A 1129 49.04 -70.55 -24.38
C ASN A 1129 50.48 -71.07 -24.21
N THR A 1130 51.24 -70.45 -23.32
CA THR A 1130 52.60 -70.85 -22.95
C THR A 1130 52.64 -71.29 -21.50
N VAL A 1131 52.86 -72.58 -21.23
CA VAL A 1131 52.63 -73.18 -19.91
C VAL A 1131 53.86 -73.93 -19.37
N SER A 1132 54.49 -73.41 -18.33
CA SER A 1132 55.68 -74.00 -17.71
C SER A 1132 55.44 -74.44 -16.27
N VAL A 1133 55.27 -75.74 -16.05
CA VAL A 1133 55.05 -76.34 -14.72
C VAL A 1133 56.32 -76.97 -14.18
N LEU A 1134 56.38 -77.17 -12.85
CA LEU A 1134 57.56 -77.70 -12.17
C LEU A 1134 57.57 -79.23 -12.13
N GLY A 1135 58.67 -79.82 -11.67
CA GLY A 1135 58.90 -81.27 -11.74
C GLY A 1135 57.93 -82.15 -10.96
N GLY A 1136 57.15 -81.57 -10.03
CA GLY A 1136 56.16 -82.29 -9.21
C GLY A 1136 54.71 -82.16 -9.68
N ALA A 1137 54.43 -81.45 -10.78
CA ALA A 1137 53.08 -81.26 -11.30
C ALA A 1137 52.52 -82.56 -11.93
N LEU A 1138 51.21 -82.56 -12.19
CA LEU A 1138 50.51 -83.67 -12.87
C LEU A 1138 50.45 -83.45 -14.38
N ASP A 1139 49.89 -82.34 -14.87
CA ASP A 1139 49.93 -82.01 -16.31
C ASP A 1139 50.16 -80.51 -16.52
N ALA A 1140 50.89 -80.15 -17.59
CA ALA A 1140 50.96 -78.76 -18.02
C ALA A 1140 49.60 -78.28 -18.57
N ILE A 1141 48.96 -79.06 -19.45
CA ILE A 1141 47.59 -78.79 -19.94
C ILE A 1141 46.75 -80.09 -19.85
N ARG A 1142 45.59 -80.03 -19.19
CA ARG A 1142 44.63 -81.14 -19.04
C ARG A 1142 43.25 -80.72 -19.52
N VAL A 1143 42.66 -81.46 -20.47
CA VAL A 1143 41.27 -81.26 -20.95
C VAL A 1143 40.48 -82.57 -20.82
N ARG A 1144 39.57 -82.63 -19.86
CA ARG A 1144 38.93 -83.87 -19.40
C ARG A 1144 37.40 -83.73 -19.41
N VAL A 1145 36.69 -84.64 -20.08
CA VAL A 1145 35.22 -84.69 -20.13
C VAL A 1145 34.76 -86.01 -19.51
N ARG A 1146 33.88 -85.96 -18.51
CA ARG A 1146 33.50 -87.09 -17.65
C ARG A 1146 31.99 -87.17 -17.42
N ASN A 1147 31.56 -88.21 -16.71
CA ASN A 1147 30.15 -88.54 -16.43
C ASN A 1147 29.33 -88.59 -17.73
N ALA A 1148 28.15 -87.99 -17.82
CA ALA A 1148 27.32 -87.95 -19.02
C ALA A 1148 27.38 -86.58 -19.74
N SER A 1149 28.34 -85.72 -19.37
CA SER A 1149 28.54 -84.43 -20.04
C SER A 1149 29.05 -84.58 -21.47
N THR A 1150 28.72 -83.59 -22.31
CA THR A 1150 29.20 -83.47 -23.69
C THR A 1150 30.18 -82.30 -23.81
N GLY A 1151 31.37 -82.55 -24.36
CA GLY A 1151 32.40 -81.54 -24.60
C GLY A 1151 32.79 -81.43 -26.07
N CYS A 1152 33.10 -80.23 -26.54
CA CYS A 1152 33.66 -79.95 -27.87
C CYS A 1152 34.94 -79.11 -27.71
N SER A 1153 36.09 -79.64 -28.12
CA SER A 1153 37.41 -79.06 -27.83
C SER A 1153 38.21 -78.74 -29.09
N ARG A 1154 38.72 -77.50 -29.16
CA ARG A 1154 39.71 -76.99 -30.12
C ARG A 1154 41.01 -76.65 -29.37
N ILE A 1155 42.12 -77.31 -29.69
CA ILE A 1155 43.38 -77.19 -28.93
C ILE A 1155 44.55 -77.03 -29.93
N THR A 1156 45.07 -75.82 -30.10
CA THR A 1156 46.11 -75.48 -31.12
C THR A 1156 47.05 -74.38 -30.65
N GLY A 1157 48.25 -74.28 -31.20
CA GLY A 1157 49.22 -73.19 -30.94
C GLY A 1157 49.98 -73.27 -29.61
N ASN A 1158 49.52 -74.09 -28.66
CA ASN A 1158 50.06 -74.09 -27.30
C ASN A 1158 51.51 -74.60 -27.23
N THR A 1159 52.27 -74.07 -26.28
CA THR A 1159 53.61 -74.53 -25.91
C THR A 1159 53.63 -74.95 -24.43
N ALA A 1160 54.35 -76.01 -24.09
CA ALA A 1160 54.34 -76.55 -22.73
C ALA A 1160 55.69 -77.15 -22.29
N THR A 1161 56.09 -76.87 -21.06
CA THR A 1161 57.31 -77.39 -20.44
C THR A 1161 57.05 -77.98 -19.05
N HIS A 1162 57.63 -79.16 -18.78
CA HIS A 1162 57.50 -79.91 -17.53
C HIS A 1162 58.78 -80.75 -17.32
N PRO A 1163 59.60 -80.48 -16.28
CA PRO A 1163 60.88 -81.16 -16.07
C PRO A 1163 60.76 -82.67 -15.78
N GLY A 1164 59.82 -83.06 -14.92
CA GLY A 1164 59.64 -84.46 -14.49
C GLY A 1164 58.85 -85.37 -15.44
N ALA A 1165 58.33 -84.86 -16.56
CA ALA A 1165 57.46 -85.62 -17.45
C ALA A 1165 58.27 -86.47 -18.45
N VAL A 1166 58.01 -87.77 -18.47
CA VAL A 1166 58.68 -88.78 -19.31
C VAL A 1166 57.60 -89.62 -19.99
N ASN A 1167 57.71 -89.82 -21.31
CA ASN A 1167 56.82 -90.62 -22.18
C ASN A 1167 55.42 -90.91 -21.62
N CYS A 1168 54.41 -90.15 -22.07
CA CYS A 1168 53.01 -90.36 -21.68
C CYS A 1168 52.54 -91.77 -22.06
N THR A 1169 52.54 -92.69 -21.09
CA THR A 1169 52.41 -94.12 -21.39
C THR A 1169 50.97 -94.59 -21.22
N LEU A 1170 50.45 -95.33 -22.20
CA LEU A 1170 49.09 -95.84 -22.20
C LEU A 1170 48.91 -97.02 -21.23
N GLY A 1171 48.48 -96.71 -20.00
CA GLY A 1171 47.85 -97.68 -19.10
C GLY A 1171 48.71 -98.21 -17.94
N GLY A 1172 49.05 -97.36 -16.97
CA GLY A 1172 49.59 -97.80 -15.68
C GLY A 1172 50.21 -96.67 -14.86
N ALA A 1173 49.45 -96.15 -13.87
CA ALA A 1173 49.69 -94.89 -13.16
C ALA A 1173 49.66 -93.63 -14.05
N GLU A 1174 49.20 -92.47 -13.53
CA GLU A 1174 49.24 -91.21 -14.30
C GLU A 1174 50.68 -90.68 -14.33
N THR A 1175 51.46 -91.04 -15.36
CA THR A 1175 52.72 -90.39 -15.70
C THR A 1175 52.46 -88.96 -16.17
N PRO A 1176 53.14 -87.93 -15.64
CA PRO A 1176 52.80 -86.54 -15.95
C PRO A 1176 53.04 -86.16 -17.42
N CYS A 1177 52.12 -85.37 -18.01
CA CYS A 1177 52.13 -85.03 -19.44
C CYS A 1177 52.23 -83.53 -19.71
N LEU A 1178 52.58 -83.18 -20.95
CA LEU A 1178 52.54 -81.79 -21.43
C LEU A 1178 51.15 -81.40 -21.91
N LEU A 1179 50.44 -82.33 -22.57
CA LEU A 1179 49.05 -82.15 -22.97
C LEU A 1179 48.31 -83.48 -22.82
N SER A 1180 47.33 -83.54 -21.91
CA SER A 1180 46.44 -84.69 -21.77
C SER A 1180 45.01 -84.33 -22.15
N VAL A 1181 44.38 -85.17 -22.98
CA VAL A 1181 42.98 -85.04 -23.38
C VAL A 1181 42.26 -86.35 -23.02
N SER A 1182 41.10 -86.28 -22.37
CA SER A 1182 40.42 -87.50 -21.87
C SER A 1182 38.90 -87.48 -21.94
N GLN A 1183 38.32 -88.68 -22.12
CA GLN A 1183 36.89 -88.96 -22.10
C GLN A 1183 36.59 -90.07 -21.07
N GLY A 1184 35.63 -89.82 -20.18
CA GLY A 1184 35.09 -90.81 -19.23
C GLY A 1184 34.13 -91.80 -19.89
N ASN A 1185 33.85 -92.92 -19.20
CA ASN A 1185 33.20 -94.11 -19.79
C ASN A 1185 31.75 -93.93 -20.31
N THR A 1186 31.10 -92.80 -20.00
CA THR A 1186 29.74 -92.43 -20.46
C THR A 1186 29.68 -91.04 -21.10
N ALA A 1187 30.83 -90.38 -21.30
CA ALA A 1187 30.92 -89.01 -21.78
C ALA A 1187 31.07 -88.94 -23.30
N VAL A 1188 30.72 -87.79 -23.90
CA VAL A 1188 30.94 -87.52 -25.33
C VAL A 1188 31.94 -86.38 -25.48
N HIS A 1189 33.19 -86.69 -25.84
CA HIS A 1189 34.23 -85.70 -26.12
C HIS A 1189 34.45 -85.63 -27.63
N ARG A 1190 34.10 -84.50 -28.25
CA ARG A 1190 34.42 -84.17 -29.64
C ARG A 1190 35.68 -83.33 -29.69
N LEU A 1191 36.64 -83.70 -30.54
CA LEU A 1191 37.96 -83.06 -30.63
C LEU A 1191 38.27 -82.72 -32.09
N GLU A 1192 38.55 -81.45 -32.36
CA GLU A 1192 38.93 -81.01 -33.71
C GLU A 1192 40.26 -81.65 -34.15
N GLY A 1193 40.26 -82.28 -35.33
CA GLY A 1193 41.42 -83.00 -35.87
C GLY A 1193 41.80 -84.30 -35.13
N GLY A 1194 41.19 -84.58 -33.98
CA GLY A 1194 41.39 -85.82 -33.23
C GLY A 1194 42.81 -85.96 -32.63
N ALA A 1195 43.17 -87.20 -32.27
CA ALA A 1195 44.46 -87.49 -31.64
C ALA A 1195 45.68 -87.12 -32.52
N ALA A 1196 45.56 -87.27 -33.84
CA ALA A 1196 46.60 -86.85 -34.78
C ALA A 1196 46.67 -85.31 -34.93
N GLY A 1197 45.51 -84.65 -34.93
CA GLY A 1197 45.40 -83.20 -35.01
C GLY A 1197 46.01 -82.48 -33.81
N LEU A 1198 45.94 -83.05 -32.60
CA LEU A 1198 46.57 -82.48 -31.40
C LEU A 1198 48.08 -82.24 -31.57
N ALA A 1199 48.81 -83.20 -32.12
CA ALA A 1199 50.26 -83.09 -32.30
C ALA A 1199 50.62 -82.12 -33.44
N ALA A 1200 49.89 -82.17 -34.56
CA ALA A 1200 50.11 -81.23 -35.67
C ALA A 1200 49.72 -79.78 -35.30
N GLY A 1201 48.70 -79.62 -34.46
CA GLY A 1201 48.17 -78.34 -34.02
C GLY A 1201 48.98 -77.66 -32.92
N ASN A 1202 49.81 -78.38 -32.15
CA ASN A 1202 50.58 -77.84 -31.03
C ASN A 1202 52.09 -78.14 -31.19
N PRO A 1203 52.77 -77.58 -32.20
CA PRO A 1203 54.16 -77.94 -32.55
C PRO A 1203 55.19 -77.59 -31.46
N GLY A 1204 54.83 -76.75 -30.49
CA GLY A 1204 55.63 -76.48 -29.29
C GLY A 1204 55.58 -77.59 -28.22
N ILE A 1205 54.92 -78.72 -28.50
CA ILE A 1205 54.80 -79.87 -27.60
C ILE A 1205 55.23 -81.15 -28.33
N PRO A 1206 56.29 -81.86 -27.88
CA PRO A 1206 56.72 -83.11 -28.52
C PRO A 1206 55.63 -84.19 -28.51
N SER A 1207 55.42 -84.87 -29.64
CA SER A 1207 54.28 -85.79 -29.83
C SER A 1207 54.23 -86.97 -28.84
N ASN A 1208 55.38 -87.40 -28.29
CA ASN A 1208 55.48 -88.43 -27.24
C ASN A 1208 55.14 -87.92 -25.81
N ARG A 1209 54.73 -86.65 -25.70
CA ARG A 1209 54.35 -85.94 -24.47
C ARG A 1209 52.90 -85.43 -24.51
N ILE A 1210 52.19 -85.76 -25.58
CA ILE A 1210 50.76 -85.56 -25.80
C ILE A 1210 50.07 -86.92 -25.61
N THR A 1211 48.88 -86.97 -25.00
CA THR A 1211 48.11 -88.21 -24.84
C THR A 1211 46.61 -88.02 -24.93
N THR A 1212 45.92 -89.07 -25.38
CA THR A 1212 44.46 -89.16 -25.51
C THR A 1212 43.93 -90.42 -24.81
N PHE A 1213 43.03 -90.26 -23.84
CA PHE A 1213 42.41 -91.37 -23.10
C PHE A 1213 40.91 -91.48 -23.39
N GLY A 1214 40.41 -92.71 -23.60
CA GLY A 1214 39.00 -92.99 -23.87
C GLY A 1214 38.59 -92.77 -25.33
N THR A 1215 37.31 -93.01 -25.65
CA THR A 1215 36.78 -93.10 -27.01
C THR A 1215 36.45 -91.72 -27.60
N ILE A 1216 37.46 -90.84 -27.69
CA ILE A 1216 37.32 -89.46 -28.19
C ILE A 1216 36.87 -89.44 -29.65
N THR A 1217 35.81 -88.70 -29.93
CA THR A 1217 35.25 -88.53 -31.28
C THR A 1217 36.02 -87.46 -32.05
N THR A 1218 36.61 -87.82 -33.19
CA THR A 1218 37.26 -86.85 -34.08
C THR A 1218 36.21 -86.07 -34.86
N VAL A 1219 36.36 -84.74 -34.92
CA VAL A 1219 35.53 -83.84 -35.74
C VAL A 1219 36.39 -82.93 -36.62
N ALA A 1220 35.79 -82.32 -37.64
CA ALA A 1220 36.48 -81.38 -38.53
C ALA A 1220 36.97 -80.13 -37.77
N ALA A 1221 38.01 -79.47 -38.30
CA ALA A 1221 38.43 -78.16 -37.82
C ALA A 1221 37.28 -77.15 -37.99
N GLY A 1222 37.06 -76.31 -36.99
CA GLY A 1222 35.91 -75.40 -36.94
C GLY A 1222 34.56 -76.05 -36.61
N PHE A 1223 34.49 -77.35 -36.28
CA PHE A 1223 33.23 -77.95 -35.82
C PHE A 1223 32.79 -77.45 -34.44
N CYS A 1224 33.75 -77.12 -33.56
CA CYS A 1224 33.49 -76.58 -32.24
C CYS A 1224 33.45 -75.04 -32.23
N SER A 1225 33.36 -74.37 -33.39
CA SER A 1225 33.66 -72.93 -33.53
C SER A 1225 32.61 -71.94 -33.02
N SER A 1226 31.47 -72.38 -32.46
CA SER A 1226 30.45 -71.48 -31.89
C SER A 1226 30.82 -71.01 -30.47
N ILE A 1227 32.08 -70.64 -30.27
CA ILE A 1227 32.64 -70.17 -29.00
C ILE A 1227 32.41 -68.65 -28.93
N PRO A 1228 31.91 -68.11 -27.81
CA PRO A 1228 31.57 -66.69 -27.65
C PRO A 1228 32.79 -65.76 -27.63
#